data_AF-A0AAD7NFW4-F1
#
_entry.id   AF-A0AAD7NFW4-F1
#
_cell.length_a   1.000
_cell.length_b   1.000
_cell.length_c   1.000
_cell.angle_alpha   90.00
_cell.angle_beta   90.00
_cell.angle_gamma   90.00
#
_symmetry.space_group_name_H-M   'P 1'
#
loop_
_entity.id
_entity.type
_entity.pdbx_description
1 polymer ?
#
loop_
_entity_poly.entity_id
_entity_poly.type
_entity_poly.pdbx_seq_one_letter_code
_entity_poly.pdbx_strand_id
1 'polypeptide(L)'
;MSTHRNHSAKHALPSNPAYIDFPRSDGDSTLWPTNTSRIIDNEGCVNFMDPVPLDAPLSVKWRMGAGDAICVALKLPGSQPYVLRDFPDGYRMFDHNKGKAANPRHDVYLFGSESKARFRSVPEFIPHAIWLMGDGSDVCKCKYCSKKPQREITSSMGNLLRHSNSPSPSRPARPKTDKPERKKDVLSKRPLGDRLRDNKTYAAVQKSHSLPKMSPHIQTKHVMLVERNNNLRDACRLPSEGSLPRYFRDNELVWCALENPIMPYPGQPATTQEEESLVIKFWPAIIDEVKLAIARTPIPPDLITADNAATPWVTRQFTTYSVRFLGISQTYLLPDNMIIPYQSHLVPELLLSGMAHRPIDDWDFTTEKLADFNPCPSPPGVPPAYRDALTTFALALQIASTISTFWCVTDEWDAKLPLPPPPTRPVPPPSSLQSAIEAAAINNAYGGSISTGPMQNRAPPPAPARVVTQVRFQGMWWGGERIWADDLVRLKVPRSCLAPAGAQHIFTPSPGGPRATALAQAQGKEPAAVWCHLARRKRECRVTGMLYELADIDWEDPNLPRNNVEALATQAPTSISAGISVSAKPLSSVRSGDMSSSYALPPAPTGFQIPLISGRYYPHLLQHPQLRTQLSDVIPLDSQSMLSSAHLWALEGLFGGYKNCVDPTFYKVNREKMLMDASKEALAALKVHVKERQDEAARLEDAVAQMDTD
;
A
#
# COMPACT_ATOMS: atom_id res chain seq x y z
N MET A 1 42.20 -12.62 4.18
CA MET A 1 41.18 -13.33 3.38
C MET A 1 39.84 -12.64 3.63
N SER A 2 39.38 -11.85 2.65
CA SER A 2 38.23 -10.94 2.81
C SER A 2 36.92 -11.64 2.47
N THR A 3 35.92 -11.52 3.33
CA THR A 3 34.63 -12.23 3.25
C THR A 3 33.73 -11.63 2.17
N HIS A 4 33.71 -12.28 1.00
CA HIS A 4 32.77 -12.01 -0.08
C HIS A 4 31.32 -12.22 0.40
N ARG A 5 30.44 -11.21 0.23
CA ARG A 5 28.99 -11.42 0.25
C ARG A 5 28.62 -12.24 -0.98
N ASN A 6 28.62 -13.56 -0.83
CA ASN A 6 28.25 -14.54 -1.83
C ASN A 6 26.79 -14.37 -2.28
N HIS A 7 26.55 -13.54 -3.31
CA HIS A 7 25.28 -13.52 -4.04
C HIS A 7 25.05 -14.76 -4.93
N SER A 8 26.01 -15.70 -4.96
CA SER A 8 26.02 -16.83 -5.89
C SER A 8 26.27 -18.21 -5.24
N ALA A 9 26.81 -18.33 -4.02
CA ALA A 9 27.33 -19.62 -3.48
C ALA A 9 26.31 -20.74 -3.17
N LYS A 10 25.08 -20.66 -3.67
CA LYS A 10 24.03 -21.68 -3.46
C LYS A 10 23.59 -22.42 -4.73
N HIS A 11 24.16 -22.10 -5.89
CA HIS A 11 23.77 -22.73 -7.15
C HIS A 11 24.84 -23.73 -7.59
N ALA A 12 24.49 -25.02 -7.56
CA ALA A 12 25.27 -26.11 -8.12
C ALA A 12 24.44 -26.82 -9.19
N LEU A 13 25.10 -27.47 -10.14
CA LEU A 13 24.42 -28.30 -11.12
C LEU A 13 23.65 -29.43 -10.41
N PRO A 14 22.43 -29.77 -10.86
CA PRO A 14 21.68 -30.88 -10.29
C PRO A 14 22.40 -32.21 -10.55
N SER A 15 22.08 -33.26 -9.77
CA SER A 15 22.76 -34.56 -9.84
C SER A 15 22.56 -35.32 -11.17
N ASN A 16 21.53 -34.99 -11.94
CA ASN A 16 21.26 -35.59 -13.26
C ASN A 16 20.60 -34.57 -14.21
N PRO A 17 21.37 -33.61 -14.77
CA PRO A 17 20.85 -32.59 -15.67
C PRO A 17 20.66 -33.14 -17.09
N ALA A 18 19.54 -32.79 -17.72
CA ALA A 18 19.40 -32.89 -19.17
C ALA A 18 19.99 -31.63 -19.81
N TYR A 19 21.01 -31.79 -20.65
CA TYR A 19 21.68 -30.65 -21.28
C TYR A 19 20.96 -30.17 -22.54
N ILE A 20 20.83 -28.85 -22.70
CA ILE A 20 20.34 -28.19 -23.91
C ILE A 20 21.51 -27.54 -24.63
N ASP A 21 21.66 -27.86 -25.91
CA ASP A 21 22.62 -27.28 -26.84
C ASP A 21 21.88 -26.36 -27.82
N PHE A 22 22.42 -25.17 -28.12
CA PHE A 22 21.80 -24.25 -29.06
C PHE A 22 22.11 -24.68 -30.51
N PRO A 23 21.11 -24.80 -31.39
CA PRO A 23 21.33 -25.18 -32.78
C PRO A 23 21.90 -24.03 -33.64
N ARG A 24 21.83 -22.80 -33.13
CA ARG A 24 22.35 -21.59 -33.79
C ARG A 24 22.73 -20.53 -32.77
N SER A 25 23.56 -19.59 -33.22
CA SER A 25 23.92 -18.40 -32.44
C SER A 25 23.93 -17.15 -33.32
N ASP A 26 23.60 -16.00 -32.71
CA ASP A 26 23.83 -14.65 -33.25
C ASP A 26 24.97 -13.95 -32.48
N GLY A 27 25.88 -14.75 -31.92
CA GLY A 27 26.94 -14.28 -31.03
C GLY A 27 28.22 -13.90 -31.76
N ASP A 28 28.76 -12.73 -31.43
CA ASP A 28 30.06 -12.24 -31.91
C ASP A 28 30.98 -11.94 -30.72
N SER A 29 32.15 -12.61 -30.70
CA SER A 29 33.15 -12.45 -29.64
C SER A 29 33.86 -11.10 -29.67
N THR A 30 33.81 -10.36 -30.78
CA THR A 30 34.35 -8.99 -30.85
C THR A 30 33.53 -8.00 -30.02
N LEU A 31 32.30 -8.35 -29.65
CA LEU A 31 31.41 -7.55 -28.80
C LEU A 31 31.71 -7.70 -27.30
N TRP A 32 32.68 -8.55 -26.93
CA TRP A 32 33.09 -8.71 -25.54
C TRP A 32 33.79 -7.45 -25.01
N PRO A 33 33.62 -7.13 -23.72
CA PRO A 33 34.31 -5.99 -23.13
C PRO A 33 35.82 -6.17 -23.14
N THR A 34 36.55 -5.10 -23.46
CA THR A 34 38.02 -5.07 -23.47
C THR A 34 38.63 -4.65 -22.13
N ASN A 35 37.85 -4.04 -21.23
CA ASN A 35 38.29 -3.57 -19.92
C ASN A 35 38.33 -4.69 -18.87
N THR A 36 39.07 -5.77 -19.13
CA THR A 36 39.11 -6.96 -18.26
C THR A 36 40.17 -6.89 -17.16
N SER A 37 41.09 -5.93 -17.22
CA SER A 37 42.14 -5.76 -16.21
C SER A 37 41.67 -4.92 -15.02
N ARG A 38 41.94 -5.41 -13.80
CA ARG A 38 41.68 -4.65 -12.56
C ARG A 38 42.72 -3.55 -12.38
N ILE A 39 42.36 -2.34 -12.79
CA ILE A 39 43.16 -1.12 -12.59
C ILE A 39 42.48 -0.27 -11.51
N ILE A 40 43.26 0.18 -10.53
CA ILE A 40 42.80 1.14 -9.50
C ILE A 40 43.16 2.53 -10.01
N ASP A 41 42.16 3.40 -10.14
CA ASP A 41 42.37 4.78 -10.56
C ASP A 41 42.93 5.66 -9.42
N ASN A 42 43.27 6.91 -9.76
CA ASN A 42 43.82 7.89 -8.81
C ASN A 42 42.85 8.21 -7.65
N GLU A 43 41.58 7.83 -7.76
CA GLU A 43 40.52 8.06 -6.77
C GLU A 43 40.26 6.80 -5.92
N GLY A 44 41.06 5.74 -6.10
CA GLY A 44 40.91 4.47 -5.38
C GLY A 44 39.69 3.64 -5.83
N CYS A 45 39.16 3.91 -7.01
CA CYS A 45 38.06 3.18 -7.62
C CYS A 45 38.54 2.19 -8.69
N VAL A 46 37.72 1.18 -8.98
CA VAL A 46 37.93 0.17 -10.02
C VAL A 46 36.77 0.17 -11.00
N ASN A 47 37.04 -0.21 -12.25
CA ASN A 47 36.05 -0.36 -13.31
C ASN A 47 36.50 -1.41 -14.33
N PHE A 48 36.28 -2.70 -14.03
CA PHE A 48 36.72 -3.80 -14.89
C PHE A 48 35.65 -4.90 -15.03
N MET A 49 35.79 -5.72 -16.06
CA MET A 49 34.88 -6.82 -16.41
C MET A 49 35.60 -8.15 -16.19
N ASP A 50 35.18 -8.91 -15.19
CA ASP A 50 35.79 -10.21 -14.86
C ASP A 50 35.04 -11.34 -15.59
N PRO A 51 35.68 -12.12 -16.48
CA PRO A 51 35.01 -13.23 -17.15
C PRO A 51 34.55 -14.31 -16.15
N VAL A 52 33.29 -14.70 -16.22
CA VAL A 52 32.70 -15.68 -15.32
C VAL A 52 32.76 -17.08 -15.97
N PRO A 53 33.44 -18.07 -15.37
CA PRO A 53 33.52 -19.41 -15.94
C PRO A 53 32.18 -20.17 -15.80
N LEU A 54 32.01 -21.23 -16.60
CA LEU A 54 30.73 -21.94 -16.73
C LEU A 54 30.30 -22.72 -15.47
N ASP A 55 31.27 -23.12 -14.66
CA ASP A 55 31.12 -23.82 -13.39
C ASP A 55 30.87 -22.87 -12.21
N ALA A 56 31.09 -21.55 -12.40
CA ALA A 56 30.78 -20.57 -11.38
C ALA A 56 29.28 -20.62 -11.04
N PRO A 57 28.90 -20.58 -9.76
CA PRO A 57 27.50 -20.66 -9.34
C PRO A 57 26.56 -19.63 -10.00
N LEU A 58 27.11 -18.47 -10.35
CA LEU A 58 26.40 -17.41 -11.06
C LEU A 58 26.05 -17.81 -12.50
N SER A 59 26.99 -18.44 -13.22
CA SER A 59 26.76 -18.97 -14.56
C SER A 59 25.78 -20.13 -14.53
N VAL A 60 25.93 -21.05 -13.56
CA VAL A 60 25.00 -22.16 -13.31
C VAL A 60 23.57 -21.66 -13.13
N LYS A 61 23.35 -20.61 -12.32
CA LYS A 61 22.03 -20.01 -12.11
C LYS A 61 21.39 -19.55 -13.43
N TRP A 62 22.15 -18.88 -14.29
CA TRP A 62 21.66 -18.41 -15.58
C TRP A 62 21.33 -19.57 -16.53
N ARG A 63 22.21 -20.58 -16.58
CA ARG A 63 22.05 -21.77 -17.41
C ARG A 63 20.83 -22.60 -17.00
N MET A 64 20.58 -22.74 -15.70
CA MET A 64 19.37 -23.41 -15.18
C MET A 64 18.11 -22.61 -15.50
N GLY A 65 18.11 -21.30 -15.24
CA GLY A 65 16.92 -20.47 -15.46
C GLY A 65 16.51 -20.35 -16.93
N ALA A 66 17.49 -20.29 -17.84
CA ALA A 66 17.21 -20.32 -19.27
C ALA A 66 16.81 -21.73 -19.76
N GLY A 67 17.46 -22.78 -19.26
CA GLY A 67 17.13 -24.17 -19.61
C GLY A 67 15.72 -24.57 -19.22
N ASP A 68 15.28 -24.21 -18.01
CA ASP A 68 13.91 -24.43 -17.53
C ASP A 68 12.88 -23.73 -18.43
N ALA A 69 13.11 -22.45 -18.76
CA ALA A 69 12.22 -21.70 -19.64
C ALA A 69 12.14 -22.27 -21.07
N ILE A 70 13.25 -22.74 -21.63
CA ILE A 70 13.27 -23.39 -22.95
C ILE A 70 12.50 -24.71 -22.92
N CYS A 71 12.67 -25.51 -21.87
CA CYS A 71 11.93 -26.77 -21.68
C CYS A 71 10.41 -26.51 -21.71
N VAL A 72 9.94 -25.53 -20.94
CA VAL A 72 8.51 -25.18 -20.90
C VAL A 72 8.03 -24.64 -22.24
N ALA A 73 8.83 -23.80 -22.93
CA ALA A 73 8.46 -23.20 -24.20
C ALA A 73 8.37 -24.22 -25.35
N LEU A 74 9.32 -25.16 -25.43
CA LEU A 74 9.39 -26.17 -26.49
C LEU A 74 8.71 -27.49 -26.12
N LYS A 75 8.17 -27.61 -24.90
CA LYS A 75 7.53 -28.82 -24.37
C LYS A 75 8.44 -30.06 -24.49
N LEU A 76 9.70 -29.90 -24.10
CA LEU A 76 10.68 -30.98 -24.20
C LEU A 76 10.29 -32.17 -23.28
N PRO A 77 10.47 -33.42 -23.73
CA PRO A 77 10.08 -34.60 -22.96
C PRO A 77 11.15 -34.98 -21.94
N GLY A 78 10.79 -35.01 -20.65
CA GLY A 78 11.67 -35.50 -19.58
C GLY A 78 11.27 -34.98 -18.20
N SER A 79 11.51 -35.78 -17.17
CA SER A 79 11.32 -35.36 -15.76
C SER A 79 12.60 -34.81 -15.12
N GLN A 80 13.68 -34.70 -15.89
CA GLN A 80 14.98 -34.21 -15.43
C GLN A 80 15.04 -32.69 -15.54
N PRO A 81 15.80 -32.00 -14.66
CA PRO A 81 16.02 -30.57 -14.78
C PRO A 81 16.87 -30.25 -16.01
N TYR A 82 16.38 -29.36 -16.87
CA TYR A 82 17.11 -28.94 -18.06
C TYR A 82 18.07 -27.80 -17.75
N VAL A 83 19.30 -27.91 -18.25
CA VAL A 83 20.36 -26.91 -18.06
C VAL A 83 21.03 -26.66 -19.40
N LEU A 84 21.30 -25.41 -19.76
CA LEU A 84 22.11 -25.11 -20.94
C LEU A 84 23.49 -25.76 -20.79
N ARG A 85 24.02 -26.45 -21.81
CA ARG A 85 25.40 -26.97 -21.76
C ARG A 85 26.41 -25.83 -21.76
N ASP A 86 26.20 -24.87 -22.64
CA ASP A 86 26.96 -23.64 -22.76
C ASP A 86 25.99 -22.48 -23.09
N PHE A 87 26.47 -21.24 -23.03
CA PHE A 87 25.81 -20.13 -23.70
C PHE A 87 25.95 -20.29 -25.23
N PRO A 88 25.11 -19.63 -26.05
CA PRO A 88 25.24 -19.71 -27.51
C PRO A 88 26.65 -19.30 -27.97
N ASP A 89 27.14 -19.87 -29.06
CA ASP A 89 28.48 -19.58 -29.58
C ASP A 89 28.72 -18.07 -29.74
N GLY A 90 29.89 -17.57 -29.30
CA GLY A 90 30.19 -16.14 -29.31
C GLY A 90 29.62 -15.35 -28.13
N TYR A 91 28.83 -15.97 -27.24
CA TYR A 91 28.42 -15.34 -25.97
C TYR A 91 29.39 -15.62 -24.83
N ARG A 92 29.49 -14.67 -23.89
CA ARG A 92 30.28 -14.82 -22.66
C ARG A 92 29.73 -13.99 -21.51
N MET A 93 29.78 -14.56 -20.31
CA MET A 93 29.33 -13.89 -19.09
C MET A 93 30.49 -13.14 -18.42
N PHE A 94 30.20 -11.93 -17.93
CA PHE A 94 31.14 -11.07 -17.21
C PHE A 94 30.49 -10.51 -15.94
N ASP A 95 31.29 -10.37 -14.88
CA ASP A 95 30.96 -9.64 -13.67
C ASP A 95 31.62 -8.26 -13.70
N HIS A 96 30.80 -7.22 -13.81
CA HIS A 96 31.24 -5.84 -13.84
C HIS A 96 31.50 -5.34 -12.42
N ASN A 97 32.78 -5.11 -12.13
CA ASN A 97 33.26 -4.59 -10.86
C ASN A 97 33.43 -3.07 -10.97
N LYS A 98 32.58 -2.28 -10.31
CA LYS A 98 32.60 -0.81 -10.37
C LYS A 98 32.50 -0.14 -8.99
N GLY A 99 33.35 0.84 -8.71
CA GLY A 99 33.31 1.66 -7.49
C GLY A 99 34.57 1.50 -6.64
N LYS A 100 34.49 1.75 -5.33
CA LYS A 100 35.67 1.71 -4.45
C LYS A 100 36.38 0.35 -4.51
N ALA A 101 37.69 0.34 -4.70
CA ALA A 101 38.50 -0.88 -4.91
C ALA A 101 38.36 -1.93 -3.80
N ALA A 102 38.09 -1.48 -2.57
CA ALA A 102 37.92 -2.34 -1.40
C ALA A 102 36.57 -3.09 -1.38
N ASN A 103 35.54 -2.55 -2.01
CA ASN A 103 34.20 -3.15 -2.06
C ASN A 103 33.45 -2.67 -3.32
N PRO A 104 33.87 -3.14 -4.50
CA PRO A 104 33.23 -2.75 -5.75
C PRO A 104 31.80 -3.28 -5.81
N ARG A 105 30.93 -2.55 -6.50
CA ARG A 105 29.61 -3.04 -6.90
C ARG A 105 29.79 -4.09 -7.99
N HIS A 106 29.05 -5.18 -7.89
CA HIS A 106 29.05 -6.30 -8.84
C HIS A 106 27.76 -6.28 -9.69
N ASP A 107 27.89 -6.21 -11.01
CA ASP A 107 26.78 -6.35 -11.95
C ASP A 107 27.07 -7.39 -13.02
N VAL A 108 26.18 -8.36 -13.17
CA VAL A 108 26.40 -9.50 -14.05
C VAL A 108 25.76 -9.26 -15.41
N TYR A 109 26.54 -9.50 -16.46
CA TYR A 109 26.12 -9.31 -17.83
C TYR A 109 26.47 -10.52 -18.70
N LEU A 110 25.58 -10.87 -19.62
CA LEU A 110 25.85 -11.81 -20.71
C LEU A 110 26.05 -11.01 -22.00
N PHE A 111 27.26 -11.02 -22.56
CA PHE A 111 27.65 -10.35 -23.79
C PHE A 111 27.63 -11.32 -24.98
N GLY A 112 27.50 -10.79 -26.20
CA GLY A 112 27.67 -11.58 -27.43
C GLY A 112 26.67 -11.25 -28.54
N SER A 113 25.44 -10.83 -28.23
CA SER A 113 24.42 -10.64 -29.29
C SER A 113 24.72 -9.47 -30.22
N GLU A 114 24.64 -9.72 -31.53
CA GLU A 114 24.64 -8.67 -32.57
C GLU A 114 23.49 -7.66 -32.39
N SER A 115 22.35 -8.10 -31.87
CA SER A 115 21.18 -7.23 -31.66
C SER A 115 21.38 -6.18 -30.56
N LYS A 116 22.24 -6.49 -29.57
CA LYS A 116 22.66 -5.57 -28.50
C LYS A 116 23.80 -6.20 -27.70
N ALA A 117 24.82 -5.39 -27.41
CA ALA A 117 26.04 -5.84 -26.75
C ALA A 117 25.87 -6.64 -25.43
N ARG A 118 24.80 -6.47 -24.62
CA ARG A 118 24.65 -7.18 -23.33
C ARG A 118 23.23 -7.36 -22.79
N PHE A 119 22.96 -8.53 -22.20
CA PHE A 119 21.80 -8.84 -21.35
C PHE A 119 22.16 -8.67 -19.85
N ARG A 120 21.25 -8.11 -19.04
CA ARG A 120 21.50 -7.81 -17.62
C ARG A 120 20.84 -8.76 -16.62
N SER A 121 20.00 -9.67 -17.11
CA SER A 121 19.33 -10.67 -16.28
C SER A 121 18.83 -11.86 -17.10
N VAL A 122 18.63 -13.01 -16.45
CA VAL A 122 18.07 -14.22 -17.08
C VAL A 122 16.75 -13.93 -17.81
N PRO A 123 15.76 -13.21 -17.22
CA PRO A 123 14.51 -12.91 -17.92
C PRO A 123 14.67 -12.01 -19.15
N GLU A 124 15.71 -11.18 -19.23
CA GLU A 124 16.01 -10.43 -20.46
C GLU A 124 16.53 -11.36 -21.57
N PHE A 125 17.27 -12.41 -21.21
CA PHE A 125 17.87 -13.35 -22.16
C PHE A 125 16.90 -14.45 -22.62
N ILE A 126 15.99 -14.94 -21.77
CA ILE A 126 15.05 -16.06 -22.06
C ILE A 126 14.33 -15.94 -23.43
N PRO A 127 13.69 -14.81 -23.80
CA PRO A 127 13.00 -14.73 -25.09
C PRO A 127 13.95 -14.84 -26.28
N HIS A 128 15.20 -14.38 -26.11
CA HIS A 128 16.24 -14.48 -27.13
C HIS A 128 16.77 -15.91 -27.22
N ALA A 129 16.99 -16.56 -26.09
CA ALA A 129 17.40 -17.96 -26.01
C ALA A 129 16.35 -18.88 -26.67
N ILE A 130 15.06 -18.69 -26.39
CA ILE A 130 13.98 -19.47 -27.05
C ILE A 130 13.98 -19.22 -28.56
N TRP A 131 14.17 -17.98 -28.99
CA TRP A 131 14.30 -17.66 -30.41
C TRP A 131 15.47 -18.44 -31.03
N LEU A 132 16.65 -18.41 -30.41
CA LEU A 132 17.85 -19.17 -30.84
C LEU A 132 17.66 -20.68 -30.92
N MET A 133 16.63 -21.26 -30.29
CA MET A 133 16.30 -22.68 -30.44
C MET A 133 15.49 -22.99 -31.71
N GLY A 134 14.87 -21.99 -32.33
CA GLY A 134 14.13 -22.13 -33.59
C GLY A 134 15.02 -22.01 -34.83
N ASP A 135 14.42 -22.13 -36.02
CA ASP A 135 15.08 -22.05 -37.33
C ASP A 135 15.39 -20.62 -37.82
N GLY A 136 14.99 -19.60 -37.04
CA GLY A 136 15.19 -18.19 -37.38
C GLY A 136 14.08 -17.57 -38.23
N SER A 137 13.04 -18.33 -38.59
CA SER A 137 11.86 -17.82 -39.31
C SER A 137 10.98 -16.90 -38.46
N ASP A 138 10.95 -17.14 -37.15
CA ASP A 138 10.20 -16.33 -36.19
C ASP A 138 10.90 -15.01 -35.84
N VAL A 139 10.12 -13.96 -35.59
CA VAL A 139 10.63 -12.67 -35.10
C VAL A 139 10.98 -12.76 -33.61
N CYS A 140 12.21 -12.40 -33.24
CA CYS A 140 12.65 -12.41 -31.85
C CYS A 140 11.84 -11.44 -30.97
N LYS A 141 11.36 -11.94 -29.82
CA LYS A 141 10.49 -11.21 -28.87
C LYS A 141 11.26 -10.61 -27.69
N CYS A 142 12.60 -10.66 -27.70
CA CYS A 142 13.40 -10.12 -26.61
C CYS A 142 13.33 -8.58 -26.58
N LYS A 143 13.61 -8.00 -25.41
CA LYS A 143 13.58 -6.55 -25.16
C LYS A 143 14.37 -5.74 -26.17
N TYR A 144 15.44 -6.31 -26.69
CA TYR A 144 16.37 -5.64 -27.58
C TYR A 144 15.94 -5.74 -29.03
N CYS A 145 15.63 -6.93 -29.55
CA CYS A 145 15.13 -7.11 -30.91
C CYS A 145 13.75 -6.45 -31.12
N SER A 146 12.82 -6.60 -30.17
CA SER A 146 11.46 -6.08 -30.31
C SER A 146 11.30 -4.63 -29.86
N LYS A 147 12.34 -4.02 -29.26
CA LYS A 147 12.34 -2.67 -28.66
C LYS A 147 11.20 -2.41 -27.66
N LYS A 148 10.65 -3.45 -27.04
CA LYS A 148 9.58 -3.37 -26.02
C LYS A 148 10.17 -3.33 -24.61
N PRO A 149 9.49 -2.71 -23.63
CA PRO A 149 9.96 -2.71 -22.24
C PRO A 149 9.92 -4.14 -21.64
N GLN A 150 10.93 -4.48 -20.83
CA GLN A 150 11.08 -5.83 -20.23
C GLN A 150 9.83 -6.30 -19.48
N ARG A 151 9.12 -5.37 -18.83
CA ARG A 151 7.90 -5.66 -18.09
C ARG A 151 6.79 -6.23 -18.98
N GLU A 152 6.60 -5.67 -20.18
CA GLU A 152 5.58 -6.15 -21.13
C GLU A 152 5.91 -7.58 -21.61
N ILE A 153 7.20 -7.84 -21.87
CA ILE A 153 7.70 -9.15 -22.28
C ILE A 153 7.55 -10.19 -21.16
N THR A 154 7.83 -9.79 -19.93
CA THR A 154 7.66 -10.65 -18.75
C THR A 154 6.17 -11.00 -18.54
N SER A 155 5.27 -10.03 -18.70
CA SER A 155 3.81 -10.24 -18.62
C SER A 155 3.28 -11.15 -19.72
N SER A 156 3.80 -11.04 -20.95
CA SER A 156 3.37 -11.91 -22.06
C SER A 156 3.89 -13.35 -21.95
N MET A 157 4.93 -13.58 -21.14
CA MET A 157 5.54 -14.90 -20.93
C MET A 157 5.24 -15.50 -19.55
N GLY A 158 4.14 -15.09 -18.90
CA GLY A 158 3.82 -15.41 -17.49
C GLY A 158 3.83 -16.89 -17.09
N ASN A 159 3.73 -17.84 -18.03
CA ASN A 159 3.85 -19.28 -17.78
C ASN A 159 5.31 -19.80 -17.81
N LEU A 160 6.22 -19.13 -18.54
CA LEU A 160 7.62 -19.56 -18.72
C LEU A 160 8.51 -19.18 -17.54
N LEU A 161 8.07 -18.24 -16.69
CA LEU A 161 8.84 -17.69 -15.58
C LEU A 161 8.38 -18.19 -14.20
N ARG A 162 7.38 -19.07 -14.13
CA ARG A 162 6.72 -19.51 -12.89
C ARG A 162 7.23 -20.85 -12.32
N HIS A 163 8.14 -21.56 -13.00
CA HIS A 163 8.62 -22.88 -12.56
C HIS A 163 10.01 -22.92 -11.93
N SER A 164 10.60 -21.76 -11.62
CA SER A 164 11.74 -21.66 -10.70
C SER A 164 11.30 -21.97 -9.25
N ASN A 165 11.03 -23.23 -8.93
CA ASN A 165 11.08 -23.73 -7.56
C ASN A 165 12.55 -23.77 -7.12
N SER A 166 13.05 -22.63 -6.68
CA SER A 166 14.26 -22.54 -5.85
C SER A 166 13.83 -22.02 -4.48
N PRO A 167 14.27 -22.66 -3.38
CA PRO A 167 13.96 -22.18 -2.04
C PRO A 167 14.63 -20.81 -1.82
N SER A 168 13.83 -19.79 -1.53
CA SER A 168 14.35 -18.49 -1.11
C SER A 168 15.19 -18.65 0.17
N PRO A 169 16.41 -18.08 0.24
CA PRO A 169 17.20 -18.09 1.45
C PRO A 169 16.57 -17.15 2.48
N SER A 170 16.17 -17.73 3.60
CA SER A 170 15.94 -17.04 4.86
C SER A 170 17.14 -16.15 5.21
N ARG A 171 16.83 -14.92 5.62
CA ARG A 171 17.77 -14.00 6.28
C ARG A 171 18.30 -14.68 7.57
N PRO A 172 19.57 -14.44 7.96
CA PRO A 172 20.19 -15.16 9.06
C PRO A 172 19.61 -14.71 10.41
N ALA A 173 19.16 -15.69 11.18
CA ALA A 173 18.87 -15.54 12.59
C ALA A 173 20.18 -15.41 13.39
N ARG A 174 20.15 -14.50 14.35
CA ARG A 174 21.15 -14.30 15.42
C ARG A 174 21.30 -15.60 16.25
N PRO A 175 22.50 -15.96 16.77
CA PRO A 175 22.74 -17.26 17.37
C PRO A 175 22.00 -17.40 18.70
N LYS A 176 21.24 -18.49 18.88
CA LYS A 176 20.81 -18.96 20.19
C LYS A 176 21.56 -20.24 20.53
N THR A 177 22.10 -20.21 21.74
CA THR A 177 22.90 -21.20 22.45
C THR A 177 22.17 -22.53 22.66
N ASP A 178 22.97 -23.60 22.71
CA ASP A 178 22.58 -25.00 22.84
C ASP A 178 21.77 -25.32 24.11
N LYS A 179 20.69 -26.09 23.95
CA LYS A 179 20.12 -26.97 24.99
C LYS A 179 19.45 -28.20 24.35
N PRO A 180 19.48 -29.38 25.00
CA PRO A 180 19.48 -30.68 24.33
C PRO A 180 18.09 -31.25 23.98
N GLU A 181 18.12 -32.17 23.02
CA GLU A 181 17.01 -32.90 22.39
C GLU A 181 16.06 -33.61 23.37
N ARG A 182 14.75 -33.46 23.14
CA ARG A 182 13.72 -34.42 23.58
C ARG A 182 13.24 -35.24 22.39
N LYS A 183 13.32 -36.56 22.56
CA LYS A 183 12.97 -37.62 21.60
C LYS A 183 11.52 -37.47 21.11
N LYS A 184 11.33 -37.57 19.79
CA LYS A 184 10.01 -37.78 19.18
C LYS A 184 9.68 -39.27 19.20
N ASP A 185 8.60 -39.62 19.88
CA ASP A 185 7.97 -40.92 19.73
C ASP A 185 7.35 -41.08 18.34
N VAL A 186 7.64 -42.25 17.80
CA VAL A 186 7.12 -42.85 16.57
C VAL A 186 5.73 -43.42 16.86
N LEU A 187 4.77 -43.21 15.96
CA LEU A 187 3.61 -44.05 15.60
C LEU A 187 2.73 -43.22 14.64
N SER A 188 2.19 -43.68 13.50
CA SER A 188 2.16 -45.00 12.88
C SER A 188 2.05 -44.82 11.36
N LYS A 189 2.65 -45.76 10.61
CA LYS A 189 2.47 -45.96 9.16
C LYS A 189 1.23 -46.83 8.94
N ARG A 190 0.45 -46.54 7.87
CA ARG A 190 -0.08 -47.44 6.81
C ARG A 190 -1.41 -46.90 6.24
N PRO A 191 -1.92 -47.41 5.10
CA PRO A 191 -1.24 -47.83 3.86
C PRO A 191 -1.87 -47.20 2.59
N LEU A 192 -1.18 -47.36 1.46
CA LEU A 192 -1.73 -47.12 0.10
C LEU A 192 -2.95 -48.03 -0.13
N GLY A 193 -4.05 -47.44 -0.60
CA GLY A 193 -5.20 -48.18 -1.12
C GLY A 193 -6.45 -47.32 -1.20
N ASP A 194 -6.57 -46.57 -2.29
CA ASP A 194 -7.67 -46.63 -3.26
C ASP A 194 -7.92 -45.24 -3.88
N ARG A 195 -7.74 -45.18 -5.20
CA ARG A 195 -7.85 -43.96 -6.00
C ARG A 195 -9.30 -43.80 -6.40
N LEU A 196 -10.10 -43.13 -5.59
CA LEU A 196 -11.32 -42.50 -6.06
C LEU A 196 -11.05 -41.03 -6.37
N ARG A 197 -11.33 -40.66 -7.62
CA ARG A 197 -11.15 -39.34 -8.19
C ARG A 197 -11.98 -38.32 -7.41
N ASP A 198 -11.36 -37.60 -6.50
CA ASP A 198 -11.93 -36.37 -5.96
C ASP A 198 -11.97 -35.31 -7.07
N ASN A 199 -13.18 -35.03 -7.54
CA ASN A 199 -13.51 -33.84 -8.32
C ASN A 199 -13.18 -32.60 -7.49
N LYS A 200 -11.93 -32.10 -7.65
CA LYS A 200 -11.57 -30.76 -7.23
C LYS A 200 -12.41 -29.76 -8.03
N THR A 201 -13.41 -29.17 -7.37
CA THR A 201 -14.02 -27.91 -7.75
C THR A 201 -12.93 -26.83 -7.71
N TYR A 202 -12.23 -26.65 -8.84
CA TYR A 202 -11.49 -25.44 -9.09
C TYR A 202 -12.50 -24.30 -9.17
N ALA A 203 -12.33 -23.27 -8.33
CA ALA A 203 -12.95 -21.98 -8.56
C ALA A 203 -12.56 -21.55 -9.97
N ALA A 204 -13.52 -21.64 -10.90
CA ALA A 204 -13.32 -21.26 -12.28
C ALA A 204 -12.96 -19.77 -12.28
N VAL A 205 -11.69 -19.47 -12.61
CA VAL A 205 -11.31 -18.14 -13.06
C VAL A 205 -12.14 -17.90 -14.32
N GLN A 206 -13.23 -17.14 -14.19
CA GLN A 206 -14.03 -16.75 -15.33
C GLN A 206 -13.10 -16.11 -16.37
N LYS A 207 -13.16 -16.63 -17.59
CA LYS A 207 -12.49 -16.04 -18.75
C LYS A 207 -12.85 -14.56 -18.78
N SER A 208 -11.83 -13.71 -18.75
CA SER A 208 -11.98 -12.27 -18.85
C SER A 208 -12.85 -11.93 -20.07
N HIS A 209 -14.05 -11.40 -19.82
CA HIS A 209 -14.74 -10.63 -20.84
C HIS A 209 -13.77 -9.54 -21.32
N SER A 210 -13.67 -9.35 -22.64
CA SER A 210 -12.80 -8.35 -23.24
C SER A 210 -13.04 -7.00 -22.56
N LEU A 211 -11.99 -6.46 -21.95
CA LEU A 211 -12.04 -5.16 -21.28
C LEU A 211 -12.60 -4.11 -22.27
N PRO A 212 -13.45 -3.18 -21.83
CA PRO A 212 -13.88 -2.05 -22.65
C PRO A 212 -12.66 -1.33 -23.25
N LYS A 213 -12.76 -0.88 -24.50
CA LYS A 213 -11.70 -0.08 -25.13
C LYS A 213 -11.39 1.13 -24.24
N MET A 214 -10.13 1.26 -23.84
CA MET A 214 -9.65 2.32 -22.97
C MET A 214 -9.98 3.70 -23.54
N SER A 215 -10.36 4.65 -22.69
CA SER A 215 -10.60 6.02 -23.11
C SER A 215 -9.31 6.67 -23.63
N PRO A 216 -9.37 7.51 -24.67
CA PRO A 216 -8.20 8.16 -25.26
C PRO A 216 -7.48 9.14 -24.33
N HIS A 217 -8.06 9.44 -23.15
CA HIS A 217 -7.49 10.34 -22.14
C HIS A 217 -6.62 9.63 -21.10
N ILE A 218 -6.62 8.29 -21.05
CA ILE A 218 -5.78 7.51 -20.13
C ILE A 218 -4.39 7.34 -20.75
N GLN A 219 -3.40 8.01 -20.16
CA GLN A 219 -2.00 7.85 -20.56
C GLN A 219 -1.51 6.45 -20.18
N THR A 220 -1.40 5.59 -21.18
CA THR A 220 -0.95 4.18 -21.13
C THR A 220 0.44 3.94 -20.55
N LYS A 221 1.19 5.00 -20.18
CA LYS A 221 2.56 4.89 -19.67
C LYS A 221 2.68 4.90 -18.15
N HIS A 222 1.66 5.30 -17.40
CA HIS A 222 1.77 5.37 -15.95
C HIS A 222 1.23 4.11 -15.29
N VAL A 223 2.08 3.41 -14.56
CA VAL A 223 1.70 2.16 -13.89
C VAL A 223 1.44 2.42 -12.42
N MET A 224 0.18 2.24 -12.02
CA MET A 224 -0.22 2.14 -10.62
C MET A 224 0.65 1.10 -9.90
N LEU A 225 1.17 1.46 -8.72
CA LEU A 225 1.89 0.51 -7.88
C LEU A 225 1.00 -0.69 -7.54
N VAL A 226 1.59 -1.88 -7.55
CA VAL A 226 0.88 -3.13 -7.19
C VAL A 226 0.33 -3.03 -5.77
N GLU A 227 1.12 -2.47 -4.86
CA GLU A 227 0.73 -2.22 -3.48
C GLU A 227 -0.51 -1.31 -3.39
N ARG A 228 -0.50 -0.17 -4.09
CA ARG A 228 -1.65 0.75 -4.19
C ARG A 228 -2.89 0.03 -4.71
N ASN A 229 -2.77 -0.70 -5.83
CA ASN A 229 -3.88 -1.44 -6.40
C ASN A 229 -4.43 -2.50 -5.42
N ASN A 230 -3.56 -3.21 -4.71
CA ASN A 230 -3.99 -4.21 -3.73
C ASN A 230 -4.71 -3.56 -2.54
N ASN A 231 -4.15 -2.47 -2.00
CA ASN A 231 -4.74 -1.75 -0.87
C ASN A 231 -6.12 -1.16 -1.22
N LEU A 232 -6.28 -0.56 -2.40
CA LEU A 232 -7.56 -0.02 -2.85
C LEU A 232 -8.59 -1.12 -3.09
N ARG A 233 -8.20 -2.23 -3.72
CA ARG A 233 -9.09 -3.38 -3.92
C ARG A 233 -9.59 -3.97 -2.61
N ASP A 234 -8.71 -4.08 -1.62
CA ASP A 234 -9.08 -4.61 -0.32
C ASP A 234 -9.96 -3.64 0.47
N ALA A 235 -9.73 -2.33 0.34
CA ALA A 235 -10.59 -1.30 0.94
C ALA A 235 -12.02 -1.30 0.36
N CYS A 236 -12.20 -1.70 -0.89
CA CYS A 236 -13.51 -1.81 -1.54
C CYS A 236 -14.21 -3.16 -1.32
N ARG A 237 -13.57 -4.15 -0.66
CA ARG A 237 -14.22 -5.44 -0.37
C ARG A 237 -15.20 -5.26 0.78
N LEU A 238 -16.46 -5.61 0.54
CA LEU A 238 -17.42 -5.78 1.63
C LEU A 238 -16.96 -6.94 2.53
N PRO A 239 -16.91 -6.75 3.85
CA PRO A 239 -16.62 -7.84 4.77
C PRO A 239 -17.68 -8.94 4.60
N SER A 240 -17.25 -10.20 4.65
CA SER A 240 -18.18 -11.31 4.86
C SER A 240 -18.81 -11.19 6.24
N GLU A 241 -20.00 -11.75 6.43
CA GLU A 241 -20.70 -11.72 7.71
C GLU A 241 -19.80 -12.23 8.85
N GLY A 242 -19.61 -11.41 9.88
CA GLY A 242 -18.71 -11.71 11.00
C GLY A 242 -17.20 -11.52 10.75
N SER A 243 -16.79 -10.94 9.62
CA SER A 243 -15.39 -10.53 9.35
C SER A 243 -15.21 -9.01 9.43
N LEU A 244 -14.00 -8.56 9.77
CA LEU A 244 -13.67 -7.14 9.77
C LEU A 244 -13.11 -6.71 8.40
N PRO A 245 -13.38 -5.48 7.93
CA PRO A 245 -12.69 -4.92 6.77
C PRO A 245 -11.17 -4.87 6.99
N ARG A 246 -10.40 -5.01 5.91
CA ARG A 246 -8.95 -4.82 5.96
C ARG A 246 -8.63 -3.33 6.04
N TYR A 247 -8.52 -2.80 7.25
CA TYR A 247 -8.24 -1.37 7.46
C TYR A 247 -6.78 -0.99 7.18
N PHE A 248 -5.83 -1.80 7.64
CA PHE A 248 -4.45 -1.34 7.80
C PHE A 248 -3.49 -1.75 6.67
N ARG A 249 -2.46 -0.92 6.48
CA ARG A 249 -1.44 -1.01 5.43
C ARG A 249 -0.03 -1.09 6.04
N ASP A 250 0.94 -1.56 5.25
CA ASP A 250 2.33 -1.66 5.67
C ASP A 250 2.87 -0.28 6.09
N ASN A 251 3.57 -0.25 7.22
CA ASN A 251 4.17 0.90 7.92
C ASN A 251 3.18 1.89 8.59
N GLU A 252 1.89 1.57 8.68
CA GLU A 252 0.92 2.39 9.42
C GLU A 252 1.11 2.27 10.94
N LEU A 253 0.84 3.37 11.64
CA LEU A 253 0.80 3.46 13.09
C LEU A 253 -0.58 3.03 13.58
N VAL A 254 -0.61 2.11 14.54
CA VAL A 254 -1.83 1.50 15.09
C VAL A 254 -1.72 1.31 16.60
N TRP A 255 -2.86 1.07 17.24
CA TRP A 255 -2.91 0.51 18.58
C TRP A 255 -3.11 -1.00 18.51
N CYS A 256 -2.32 -1.74 19.26
CA CYS A 256 -2.43 -3.19 19.40
C CYS A 256 -2.94 -3.52 20.79
N ALA A 257 -4.05 -4.25 20.88
CA ALA A 257 -4.55 -4.76 22.16
C ALA A 257 -3.56 -5.77 22.74
N LEU A 258 -3.32 -5.67 24.04
CA LEU A 258 -2.55 -6.67 24.78
C LEU A 258 -3.46 -7.84 25.15
N GLU A 259 -3.03 -9.08 24.88
CA GLU A 259 -3.77 -10.29 25.26
C GLU A 259 -3.98 -10.35 26.78
N ASN A 260 -2.96 -9.95 27.53
CA ASN A 260 -3.02 -9.74 28.97
C ASN A 260 -2.71 -8.26 29.25
N PRO A 261 -3.72 -7.42 29.55
CA PRO A 261 -3.50 -6.03 29.94
C PRO A 261 -2.57 -5.91 31.14
N ILE A 262 -1.75 -4.86 31.17
CA ILE A 262 -0.80 -4.64 32.27
C ILE A 262 -1.54 -3.88 33.38
N MET A 263 -1.76 -4.57 34.50
CA MET A 263 -2.54 -4.09 35.63
C MET A 263 -1.65 -3.34 36.63
N PRO A 264 -2.11 -2.21 37.21
CA PRO A 264 -1.37 -1.50 38.27
C PRO A 264 -1.12 -2.37 39.51
N TYR A 265 -2.10 -3.24 39.85
CA TYR A 265 -2.03 -4.19 40.95
C TYR A 265 -2.13 -5.63 40.40
N PRO A 266 -1.03 -6.40 40.38
CA PRO A 266 -1.02 -7.75 39.82
C PRO A 266 -1.99 -8.70 40.55
N GLY A 267 -2.76 -9.48 39.79
CA GLY A 267 -3.65 -10.51 40.32
C GLY A 267 -4.98 -10.02 40.89
N GLN A 268 -5.27 -8.71 40.83
CA GLN A 268 -6.56 -8.15 41.18
C GLN A 268 -7.21 -7.49 39.94
N PRO A 269 -8.48 -7.79 39.62
CA PRO A 269 -9.20 -7.04 38.59
C PRO A 269 -9.39 -5.59 39.04
N ALA A 270 -9.42 -4.65 38.10
CA ALA A 270 -9.83 -3.29 38.40
C ALA A 270 -11.29 -3.31 38.88
N THR A 271 -11.52 -2.79 40.08
CA THR A 271 -12.84 -2.74 40.72
C THR A 271 -13.47 -1.36 40.63
N THR A 272 -12.65 -0.32 40.44
CA THR A 272 -13.07 1.06 40.28
C THR A 272 -12.74 1.60 38.89
N GLN A 273 -13.47 2.64 38.46
CA GLN A 273 -13.22 3.33 37.18
C GLN A 273 -11.84 4.01 37.14
N GLU A 274 -11.33 4.44 38.29
CA GLU A 274 -9.99 5.00 38.44
C GLU A 274 -8.92 3.93 38.20
N GLU A 275 -9.07 2.76 38.82
CA GLU A 275 -8.16 1.61 38.59
C GLU A 275 -8.17 1.18 37.12
N GLU A 276 -9.35 1.15 36.49
CA GLU A 276 -9.47 0.81 35.08
C GLU A 276 -8.76 1.81 34.16
N SER A 277 -8.78 3.10 34.53
CA SER A 277 -8.11 4.17 33.79
C SER A 277 -6.58 4.10 33.87
N LEU A 278 -6.03 3.36 34.82
CA LEU A 278 -4.59 3.10 34.94
C LEU A 278 -4.13 1.87 34.14
N VAL A 279 -5.04 1.02 33.65
CA VAL A 279 -4.66 -0.22 32.96
C VAL A 279 -4.10 0.07 31.57
N ILE A 280 -2.92 -0.50 31.25
CA ILE A 280 -2.39 -0.46 29.88
C ILE A 280 -3.02 -1.59 29.06
N LYS A 281 -4.06 -1.22 28.29
CA LYS A 281 -4.82 -2.14 27.42
C LYS A 281 -4.25 -2.25 26.01
N PHE A 282 -3.66 -1.17 25.51
CA PHE A 282 -3.15 -1.07 24.14
C PHE A 282 -1.69 -0.62 24.13
N TRP A 283 -0.93 -1.10 23.17
CA TRP A 283 0.44 -0.67 22.91
C TRP A 283 0.55 -0.09 21.49
N PRO A 284 1.20 1.07 21.29
CA PRO A 284 1.31 1.66 19.97
C PRO A 284 2.38 0.92 19.14
N ALA A 285 2.08 0.65 17.87
CA ALA A 285 2.91 -0.19 17.02
C ALA A 285 2.92 0.26 15.56
N ILE A 286 3.92 -0.19 14.82
CA ILE A 286 4.02 -0.05 13.36
C ILE A 286 3.76 -1.40 12.71
N ILE A 287 2.93 -1.42 11.66
CA ILE A 287 2.72 -2.62 10.86
C ILE A 287 3.92 -2.88 9.97
N ASP A 288 4.52 -4.05 10.06
CA ASP A 288 5.62 -4.49 9.20
C ASP A 288 5.12 -5.23 7.96
N GLU A 289 4.11 -6.09 8.13
CA GLU A 289 3.61 -6.94 7.04
C GLU A 289 2.15 -7.34 7.28
N VAL A 290 1.35 -7.35 6.22
CA VAL A 290 -0.03 -7.87 6.24
C VAL A 290 -0.12 -9.26 5.58
N LYS A 291 -0.73 -10.23 6.27
CA LYS A 291 -0.90 -11.62 5.82
C LYS A 291 -2.37 -12.03 5.86
N LEU A 292 -2.83 -12.66 4.79
CA LEU A 292 -4.12 -13.35 4.79
C LEU A 292 -3.96 -14.72 5.48
N ALA A 293 -4.71 -14.95 6.54
CA ALA A 293 -4.77 -16.21 7.26
C ALA A 293 -6.08 -16.94 6.96
N ILE A 294 -6.04 -18.27 7.03
CA ILE A 294 -7.19 -19.15 6.82
C ILE A 294 -7.25 -20.14 7.99
N ALA A 295 -8.33 -20.10 8.76
CA ALA A 295 -8.63 -21.09 9.79
C ALA A 295 -9.73 -22.03 9.32
N ARG A 296 -9.64 -23.30 9.71
CA ARG A 296 -10.70 -24.30 9.52
C ARG A 296 -11.13 -24.78 10.89
N THR A 297 -12.35 -24.44 11.28
CA THR A 297 -12.95 -24.87 12.55
C THR A 297 -13.99 -25.94 12.27
N PRO A 298 -13.94 -27.12 12.93
CA PRO A 298 -14.95 -28.15 12.74
C PRO A 298 -16.34 -27.61 13.12
N ILE A 299 -17.36 -28.00 12.34
CA ILE A 299 -18.75 -27.68 12.66
C ILE A 299 -19.15 -28.54 13.86
N PRO A 300 -19.75 -27.98 14.92
CA PRO A 300 -20.29 -28.76 16.04
C PRO A 300 -21.24 -29.85 15.52
N PRO A 301 -21.23 -31.07 16.08
CA PRO A 301 -22.05 -32.19 15.59
C PRO A 301 -23.53 -31.85 15.45
N ASP A 302 -24.04 -30.99 16.34
CA ASP A 302 -25.45 -30.57 16.41
C ASP A 302 -25.89 -29.65 15.27
N LEU A 303 -24.94 -29.08 14.51
CA LEU A 303 -25.20 -28.17 13.38
C LEU A 303 -24.86 -28.82 12.02
N ILE A 304 -24.52 -30.12 12.01
CA ILE A 304 -24.26 -30.85 10.77
C ILE A 304 -25.61 -31.20 10.12
N THR A 305 -25.96 -30.46 9.07
CA THR A 305 -27.10 -30.77 8.20
C THR A 305 -26.68 -31.68 7.05
N ALA A 306 -27.65 -32.30 6.37
CA ALA A 306 -27.39 -33.13 5.18
C ALA A 306 -26.60 -32.37 4.09
N ASP A 307 -26.80 -31.04 3.98
CA ASP A 307 -26.13 -30.18 3.01
C ASP A 307 -24.64 -29.93 3.32
N ASN A 308 -24.24 -30.00 4.60
CA ASN A 308 -22.86 -29.73 5.05
C ASN A 308 -22.10 -30.98 5.47
N ALA A 309 -22.70 -32.17 5.35
CA ALA A 309 -22.11 -33.45 5.76
C ALA A 309 -20.81 -33.80 5.00
N ALA A 310 -20.61 -33.26 3.80
CA ALA A 310 -19.40 -33.47 2.99
C ALA A 310 -18.21 -32.59 3.42
N THR A 311 -18.44 -31.48 4.13
CA THR A 311 -17.39 -30.57 4.63
C THR A 311 -17.68 -30.17 6.08
N PRO A 312 -17.31 -31.00 7.07
CA PRO A 312 -17.60 -30.78 8.48
C PRO A 312 -16.73 -29.69 9.13
N TRP A 313 -16.31 -28.67 8.37
CA TRP A 313 -15.54 -27.54 8.85
C TRP A 313 -15.99 -26.23 8.21
N VAL A 314 -16.07 -25.18 9.01
CA VAL A 314 -16.22 -23.80 8.56
C VAL A 314 -14.82 -23.26 8.24
N THR A 315 -14.63 -22.76 7.02
CA THR A 315 -13.39 -22.05 6.64
C THR A 315 -13.59 -20.55 6.87
N ARG A 316 -12.79 -19.97 7.76
CA ARG A 316 -12.77 -18.51 8.01
C ARG A 316 -11.49 -17.91 7.48
N GLN A 317 -11.62 -16.91 6.62
CA GLN A 317 -10.50 -16.08 6.18
C GLN A 317 -10.46 -14.81 7.02
N PHE A 318 -9.27 -14.43 7.51
CA PHE A 318 -9.09 -13.22 8.31
C PHE A 318 -7.70 -12.64 8.06
N THR A 319 -7.51 -11.37 8.42
CA THR A 319 -6.21 -10.70 8.21
C THR A 319 -5.39 -10.78 9.49
N THR A 320 -4.10 -11.06 9.34
CA THR A 320 -3.10 -11.03 10.41
C THR A 320 -2.01 -10.04 10.06
N TYR A 321 -1.45 -9.40 11.08
CA TYR A 321 -0.50 -8.33 10.95
C TYR A 321 0.75 -8.65 11.77
N SER A 322 1.90 -8.62 11.11
CA SER A 322 3.18 -8.54 11.81
C SER A 322 3.34 -7.09 12.25
N VAL A 323 3.41 -6.85 13.55
CA VAL A 323 3.49 -5.51 14.14
C VAL A 323 4.72 -5.38 15.03
N ARG A 324 5.39 -4.24 14.96
CA ARG A 324 6.53 -3.89 15.80
C ARG A 324 6.09 -2.87 16.82
N PHE A 325 6.16 -3.23 18.10
CA PHE A 325 5.76 -2.34 19.18
C PHE A 325 6.78 -1.20 19.32
N LEU A 326 6.27 0.02 19.51
CA LEU A 326 7.13 1.20 19.69
C LEU A 326 7.77 1.21 21.08
N GLY A 327 8.92 1.89 21.19
CA GLY A 327 9.69 1.99 22.42
C GLY A 327 10.45 0.72 22.81
N ILE A 328 10.25 -0.41 22.11
CA ILE A 328 10.84 -1.72 22.40
C ILE A 328 11.26 -2.45 21.12
N SER A 329 11.99 -3.57 21.26
CA SER A 329 12.50 -4.35 20.12
C SER A 329 11.68 -5.61 19.77
N GLN A 330 10.41 -5.67 20.20
CA GLN A 330 9.55 -6.85 20.04
C GLN A 330 8.63 -6.73 18.80
N THR A 331 8.37 -7.87 18.16
CA THR A 331 7.46 -8.00 17.02
C THR A 331 6.46 -9.11 17.29
N TYR A 332 5.17 -8.86 17.01
CA TYR A 332 4.07 -9.79 17.27
C TYR A 332 3.25 -10.03 16.01
N LEU A 333 2.62 -11.19 15.93
CA LEU A 333 1.64 -11.51 14.90
C LEU A 333 0.25 -11.43 15.52
N LEU A 334 -0.52 -10.41 15.14
CA LEU A 334 -1.84 -10.14 15.72
C LEU A 334 -2.95 -10.25 14.66
N PRO A 335 -4.11 -10.80 15.01
CA PRO A 335 -5.30 -10.77 14.14
C PRO A 335 -5.92 -9.37 14.05
N ASP A 336 -6.74 -9.15 13.01
CA ASP A 336 -7.45 -7.88 12.75
C ASP A 336 -8.27 -7.37 13.93
N ASN A 337 -8.94 -8.25 14.69
CA ASN A 337 -9.72 -7.89 15.87
C ASN A 337 -8.91 -7.43 17.09
N MET A 338 -7.58 -7.43 17.02
CA MET A 338 -6.67 -6.97 18.07
C MET A 338 -5.98 -5.65 17.70
N ILE A 339 -6.33 -5.03 16.56
CA ILE A 339 -5.66 -3.83 16.06
C ILE A 339 -6.70 -2.77 15.71
N ILE A 340 -6.50 -1.55 16.20
CA ILE A 340 -7.37 -0.40 15.92
C ILE A 340 -6.56 0.78 15.39
N PRO A 341 -7.17 1.70 14.61
CA PRO A 341 -6.47 2.89 14.12
C PRO A 341 -5.88 3.71 15.25
N TYR A 342 -4.70 4.32 15.05
CA TYR A 342 -4.07 5.13 16.10
C TYR A 342 -4.97 6.28 16.61
N GLN A 343 -5.81 6.83 15.74
CA GLN A 343 -6.74 7.92 16.08
C GLN A 343 -7.98 7.44 16.87
N SER A 344 -8.18 6.14 17.06
CA SER A 344 -9.39 5.59 17.69
C SER A 344 -9.26 5.27 19.18
N HIS A 345 -8.14 5.61 19.81
CA HIS A 345 -7.98 5.39 21.24
C HIS A 345 -7.19 6.57 21.83
N LEU A 346 -7.74 7.13 22.91
CA LEU A 346 -7.10 8.15 23.72
C LEU A 346 -6.58 7.47 24.99
N VAL A 347 -5.33 7.78 25.33
CA VAL A 347 -4.74 7.33 26.60
C VAL A 347 -5.46 8.06 27.74
N PRO A 348 -5.97 7.35 28.77
CA PRO A 348 -6.63 8.00 29.90
C PRO A 348 -5.73 9.03 30.59
N GLU A 349 -6.32 10.16 30.99
CA GLU A 349 -5.58 11.27 31.63
C GLU A 349 -4.92 10.84 32.94
N LEU A 350 -5.57 9.96 33.70
CA LEU A 350 -5.03 9.43 34.96
C LEU A 350 -3.74 8.61 34.73
N LEU A 351 -3.67 7.82 33.65
CA LEU A 351 -2.47 7.09 33.26
C LEU A 351 -1.35 8.05 32.82
N LEU A 352 -1.67 9.07 32.03
CA LEU A 352 -0.72 10.10 31.62
C LEU A 352 -0.16 10.87 32.83
N SER A 353 -1.02 11.31 33.73
CA SER A 353 -0.65 12.01 34.96
C SER A 353 0.18 11.10 35.88
N GLY A 354 -0.21 9.84 36.04
CA GLY A 354 0.52 8.85 36.83
C GLY A 354 1.93 8.59 36.29
N MET A 355 2.12 8.59 34.97
CA MET A 355 3.45 8.53 34.36
C MET A 355 4.26 9.80 34.61
N ALA A 356 3.66 10.98 34.44
CA ALA A 356 4.35 12.26 34.57
C ALA A 356 4.86 12.54 36.00
N HIS A 357 4.12 12.08 37.03
CA HIS A 357 4.46 12.33 38.45
C HIS A 357 5.26 11.19 39.10
N ARG A 358 5.68 10.19 38.31
CA ARG A 358 6.47 9.05 38.80
C ARG A 358 7.81 9.51 39.41
N PRO A 359 8.35 8.80 40.42
CA PRO A 359 9.69 9.06 40.93
C PRO A 359 10.74 9.16 39.82
N ILE A 360 11.73 10.03 40.00
CA ILE A 360 12.73 10.33 38.98
C ILE A 360 13.64 9.11 38.73
N ASP A 361 14.05 8.41 39.79
CA ASP A 361 14.98 7.26 39.74
C ASP A 361 14.44 6.04 38.98
N ASP A 362 13.14 6.06 38.71
CA ASP A 362 12.44 5.01 38.00
C ASP A 362 12.54 5.12 36.48
N TRP A 363 12.96 6.29 35.98
CA TRP A 363 13.11 6.55 34.56
C TRP A 363 14.43 5.96 34.05
N ASP A 364 14.34 4.81 33.38
CA ASP A 364 15.47 4.16 32.74
C ASP A 364 15.29 3.98 31.23
N PHE A 365 16.06 4.74 30.46
CA PHE A 365 16.07 4.71 28.99
C PHE A 365 17.30 4.00 28.42
N THR A 366 17.94 3.11 29.18
CA THR A 366 19.06 2.29 28.69
C THR A 366 18.61 1.36 27.55
N THR A 367 19.47 1.22 26.55
CA THR A 367 19.15 0.45 25.33
C THR A 367 18.83 -1.00 25.66
N GLU A 368 19.51 -1.56 26.65
CA GLU A 368 19.36 -2.94 27.11
C GLU A 368 17.97 -3.18 27.71
N LYS A 369 17.53 -2.34 28.66
CA LYS A 369 16.19 -2.49 29.27
C LYS A 369 15.06 -2.29 28.26
N LEU A 370 15.20 -1.31 27.36
CA LEU A 370 14.21 -1.08 26.30
C LEU A 370 14.14 -2.26 25.32
N ALA A 371 15.28 -2.90 25.02
CA ALA A 371 15.33 -4.03 24.09
C ALA A 371 14.75 -5.32 24.69
N ASP A 372 14.98 -5.55 25.98
CA ASP A 372 14.61 -6.79 26.68
C ASP A 372 13.16 -6.79 27.20
N PHE A 373 12.54 -5.62 27.35
CA PHE A 373 11.15 -5.52 27.81
C PHE A 373 10.19 -6.25 26.84
N ASN A 374 9.31 -7.07 27.41
CA ASN A 374 8.31 -7.85 26.69
C ASN A 374 6.92 -7.67 27.32
N PRO A 375 6.01 -6.89 26.70
CA PRO A 375 4.64 -6.72 27.20
C PRO A 375 3.77 -7.98 27.09
N CYS A 376 4.13 -8.92 26.22
CA CYS A 376 3.39 -10.16 25.98
C CYS A 376 4.31 -11.39 26.16
N PRO A 377 4.70 -11.75 27.40
CA PRO A 377 5.54 -12.92 27.66
C PRO A 377 4.85 -14.22 27.21
N SER A 378 5.62 -15.11 26.55
CA SER A 378 5.17 -16.44 26.10
C SER A 378 5.97 -17.55 26.80
N PRO A 379 5.35 -18.65 27.30
CA PRO A 379 3.90 -18.95 27.36
C PRO A 379 3.12 -17.90 28.17
N PRO A 380 1.78 -17.82 28.12
CA PRO A 380 0.97 -16.77 28.79
C PRO A 380 1.34 -16.71 30.27
N GLY A 381 2.33 -15.87 30.55
CA GLY A 381 2.99 -15.77 31.83
C GLY A 381 2.36 -14.67 32.65
N VAL A 382 2.90 -14.45 33.84
CA VAL A 382 2.56 -13.27 34.62
C VAL A 382 2.90 -12.03 33.78
N PRO A 383 1.95 -11.12 33.54
CA PRO A 383 2.25 -9.87 32.82
C PRO A 383 3.37 -9.11 33.54
N PRO A 384 4.18 -8.32 32.81
CA PRO A 384 5.27 -7.57 33.43
C PRO A 384 4.72 -6.65 34.53
N ALA A 385 5.56 -6.37 35.53
CA ALA A 385 5.17 -5.43 36.58
C ALA A 385 4.83 -4.08 35.97
N TYR A 386 3.75 -3.45 36.44
CA TYR A 386 3.27 -2.16 35.94
C TYR A 386 4.38 -1.10 35.95
N ARG A 387 5.13 -1.03 37.05
CA ARG A 387 6.27 -0.11 37.22
C ARG A 387 7.34 -0.28 36.14
N ASP A 388 7.61 -1.50 35.71
CA ASP A 388 8.63 -1.77 34.68
C ASP A 388 8.14 -1.38 33.27
N ALA A 389 6.81 -1.41 33.05
CA ALA A 389 6.19 -1.08 31.77
C ALA A 389 6.09 0.42 31.49
N LEU A 390 5.97 1.25 32.53
CA LEU A 390 5.67 2.68 32.35
C LEU A 390 6.73 3.43 31.53
N THR A 391 8.02 3.13 31.70
CA THR A 391 9.09 3.85 31.00
C THR A 391 9.11 3.54 29.50
N THR A 392 9.02 2.25 29.14
CA THR A 392 8.95 1.80 27.75
C THR A 392 7.65 2.25 27.10
N PHE A 393 6.54 2.22 27.84
CA PHE A 393 5.24 2.67 27.37
C PHE A 393 5.22 4.20 27.12
N ALA A 394 5.74 5.01 28.05
CA ALA A 394 5.86 6.46 27.87
C ALA A 394 6.70 6.81 26.63
N LEU A 395 7.83 6.12 26.41
CA LEU A 395 8.61 6.26 25.19
C LEU A 395 7.79 5.88 23.95
N ALA A 396 7.07 4.75 23.99
CA ALA A 396 6.23 4.30 22.89
C ALA A 396 5.15 5.34 22.52
N LEU A 397 4.48 5.91 23.53
CA LEU A 397 3.50 6.98 23.38
C LEU A 397 4.10 8.25 22.77
N GLN A 398 5.25 8.68 23.28
CA GLN A 398 5.91 9.88 22.77
C GLN A 398 6.34 9.70 21.31
N ILE A 399 6.87 8.53 20.94
CA ILE A 399 7.21 8.20 19.55
C ILE A 399 5.96 8.23 18.67
N ALA A 400 4.88 7.59 19.10
CA ALA A 400 3.63 7.51 18.34
C ALA A 400 3.01 8.90 18.14
N SER A 401 3.01 9.72 19.19
CA SER A 401 2.57 11.13 19.16
C SER A 401 3.39 11.93 18.16
N THR A 402 4.73 11.86 18.19
CA THR A 402 5.58 12.56 17.23
C THR A 402 5.41 12.06 15.80
N ILE A 403 5.23 10.75 15.56
CA ILE A 403 4.91 10.24 14.21
C ILE A 403 3.62 10.87 13.68
N SER A 404 2.61 11.03 14.54
CA SER A 404 1.30 11.54 14.15
C SER A 404 1.30 13.01 13.70
N THR A 405 2.35 13.77 13.99
CA THR A 405 2.48 15.18 13.56
C THR A 405 3.17 15.34 12.21
N PHE A 406 3.90 14.33 11.74
CA PHE A 406 4.67 14.41 10.50
C PHE A 406 3.85 14.03 9.27
N TRP A 407 4.28 14.49 8.09
CA TRP A 407 3.75 13.99 6.82
C TRP A 407 4.80 13.98 5.70
N CYS A 408 4.59 13.18 4.66
CA CYS A 408 5.42 13.17 3.45
C CYS A 408 4.65 12.66 2.23
N VAL A 409 5.11 12.98 1.02
CA VAL A 409 4.53 12.45 -0.23
C VAL A 409 5.27 11.19 -0.69
N THR A 410 4.61 10.33 -1.46
CA THR A 410 5.22 9.10 -2.00
C THR A 410 5.07 8.98 -3.51
N ASP A 411 6.03 8.31 -4.13
CA ASP A 411 5.93 7.84 -5.51
C ASP A 411 5.69 8.98 -6.52
N GLU A 412 6.62 9.94 -6.54
CA GLU A 412 6.64 11.10 -7.43
C GLU A 412 6.70 10.69 -8.91
N TRP A 413 5.94 11.38 -9.77
CA TRP A 413 5.98 11.21 -11.21
C TRP A 413 5.55 12.46 -11.98
N ASP A 414 6.08 12.60 -13.20
CA ASP A 414 5.78 13.70 -14.12
C ASP A 414 4.54 13.41 -15.00
N ALA A 415 3.46 14.13 -14.76
CA ALA A 415 2.22 14.06 -15.52
C ALA A 415 2.22 15.05 -16.70
N LYS A 416 2.19 14.52 -17.93
CA LYS A 416 2.21 15.33 -19.16
C LYS A 416 0.80 15.68 -19.63
N LEU A 417 0.20 16.74 -19.13
CA LEU A 417 -1.17 17.13 -19.45
C LEU A 417 -1.24 17.86 -20.80
N PRO A 418 -1.94 17.34 -21.82
CA PRO A 418 -2.21 18.10 -23.03
C PRO A 418 -3.19 19.23 -22.70
N LEU A 419 -2.80 20.48 -22.96
CA LEU A 419 -3.73 21.60 -22.91
C LEU A 419 -4.58 21.63 -24.18
N PRO A 420 -5.87 21.98 -24.09
CA PRO A 420 -6.67 22.26 -25.27
C PRO A 420 -6.00 23.40 -26.06
N PRO A 421 -6.06 23.37 -27.40
CA PRO A 421 -5.56 24.49 -28.21
C PRO A 421 -6.30 25.77 -27.78
N PRO A 422 -5.61 26.93 -27.77
CA PRO A 422 -6.28 28.18 -27.45
C PRO A 422 -7.47 28.38 -28.39
N PRO A 423 -8.59 28.97 -27.93
CA PRO A 423 -9.70 29.29 -28.81
C PRO A 423 -9.17 30.17 -29.94
N THR A 424 -9.36 29.72 -31.18
CA THR A 424 -9.02 30.51 -32.37
C THR A 424 -9.79 31.82 -32.28
N ARG A 425 -9.09 32.95 -32.15
CA ARG A 425 -9.75 34.26 -32.24
C ARG A 425 -10.51 34.31 -33.57
N PRO A 426 -11.80 34.70 -33.59
CA PRO A 426 -12.48 34.93 -34.86
C PRO A 426 -11.68 35.96 -35.65
N VAL A 427 -11.33 35.62 -36.90
CA VAL A 427 -10.70 36.56 -37.83
C VAL A 427 -11.67 37.74 -37.97
N PRO A 428 -11.25 38.99 -37.71
CA PRO A 428 -12.13 40.12 -37.89
C PRO A 428 -12.58 40.17 -39.36
N PRO A 429 -13.85 40.48 -39.66
CA PRO A 429 -14.32 40.61 -41.03
C PRO A 429 -13.47 41.67 -41.76
N PRO A 430 -13.20 41.48 -43.07
CA PRO A 430 -12.40 42.43 -43.85
C PRO A 430 -12.95 43.84 -43.70
N SER A 431 -12.11 44.78 -43.29
CA SER A 431 -12.51 46.15 -42.95
C SER A 431 -12.84 47.02 -44.17
N SER A 432 -12.66 46.51 -45.40
CA SER A 432 -13.05 47.20 -46.63
C SER A 432 -13.40 46.23 -47.75
N LEU A 433 -14.27 46.67 -48.67
CA LEU A 433 -14.60 45.94 -49.90
C LEU A 433 -13.32 45.62 -50.70
N GLN A 434 -12.33 46.53 -50.69
CA GLN A 434 -11.04 46.35 -51.35
C GLN A 434 -10.26 45.16 -50.78
N SER A 435 -10.23 45.01 -49.45
CA SER A 435 -9.57 43.88 -48.78
C SER A 435 -10.28 42.53 -49.02
N ALA A 436 -11.59 42.55 -49.27
CA ALA A 436 -12.33 41.35 -49.69
C ALA A 436 -12.05 40.98 -51.15
N ILE A 437 -11.88 41.97 -52.03
CA ILE A 437 -11.55 41.76 -53.45
C ILE A 437 -10.12 41.23 -53.62
N GLU A 438 -9.13 41.75 -52.88
CA GLU A 438 -7.75 41.23 -52.89
C GLU A 438 -7.68 39.79 -52.35
N ALA A 439 -8.39 39.48 -51.26
CA ALA A 439 -8.45 38.12 -50.72
C ALA A 439 -9.13 37.11 -51.68
N ALA A 440 -10.14 37.55 -52.44
CA ALA A 440 -10.78 36.73 -53.47
C ALA A 440 -9.91 36.57 -54.73
N ALA A 441 -9.16 37.61 -55.13
CA ALA A 441 -8.25 37.56 -56.27
C ALA A 441 -7.09 36.59 -56.05
N ILE A 442 -6.54 36.51 -54.83
CA ILE A 442 -5.47 35.56 -54.46
C ILE A 442 -5.97 34.11 -54.54
N ASN A 443 -7.22 33.84 -54.17
CA ASN A 443 -7.81 32.50 -54.26
C ASN A 443 -8.11 32.06 -55.69
N ASN A 444 -8.39 32.99 -56.60
CA ASN A 444 -8.68 32.68 -58.00
C ASN A 444 -7.42 32.56 -58.88
N ALA A 445 -6.28 33.11 -58.45
CA ALA A 445 -5.02 33.07 -59.21
C ALA A 445 -4.34 31.68 -59.27
N TYR A 446 -4.84 30.68 -58.51
CA TYR A 446 -4.33 29.30 -58.55
C TYR A 446 -5.16 28.34 -59.44
N GLY A 447 -6.13 28.85 -60.19
CA GLY A 447 -6.96 28.04 -61.09
C GLY A 447 -6.52 28.14 -62.55
N GLY A 448 -5.43 27.47 -62.94
CA GLY A 448 -5.04 27.46 -64.36
C GLY A 448 -3.78 26.67 -64.72
N SER A 449 -3.79 25.34 -64.58
CA SER A 449 -3.24 24.41 -65.60
C SER A 449 -3.55 22.96 -65.24
N ILE A 450 -4.08 22.23 -66.22
CA ILE A 450 -4.49 20.84 -66.13
C ILE A 450 -3.25 19.95 -66.28
N SER A 451 -2.94 19.15 -65.26
CA SER A 451 -2.33 17.82 -65.44
C SER A 451 -2.58 16.93 -64.22
N THR A 452 -2.86 15.66 -64.51
CA THR A 452 -3.48 14.65 -63.66
C THR A 452 -2.54 14.09 -62.59
N GLY A 453 -2.92 14.23 -61.31
CA GLY A 453 -2.39 13.47 -60.17
C GLY A 453 -3.12 13.86 -58.88
N PRO A 454 -3.46 12.93 -57.96
CA PRO A 454 -4.23 13.27 -56.77
C PRO A 454 -3.31 13.89 -55.71
N MET A 455 -3.11 15.21 -55.76
CA MET A 455 -2.53 15.93 -54.63
C MET A 455 -3.62 16.23 -53.61
N GLN A 456 -3.57 15.50 -52.49
CA GLN A 456 -4.33 15.81 -51.28
C GLN A 456 -3.94 17.20 -50.79
N ASN A 457 -4.91 18.13 -50.77
CA ASN A 457 -4.84 19.37 -50.01
C ASN A 457 -4.67 19.04 -48.52
N ARG A 458 -3.42 18.94 -48.07
CA ARG A 458 -3.09 18.73 -46.66
C ARG A 458 -3.13 20.09 -45.98
N ALA A 459 -4.18 20.34 -45.20
CA ALA A 459 -4.20 21.43 -44.24
C ALA A 459 -2.89 21.43 -43.43
N PRO A 460 -2.33 22.61 -43.07
CA PRO A 460 -1.16 22.66 -42.21
C PRO A 460 -1.43 21.83 -40.94
N PRO A 461 -0.46 21.02 -40.47
CA PRO A 461 -0.66 20.17 -39.31
C PRO A 461 -1.13 21.05 -38.13
N PRO A 462 -2.15 20.62 -37.37
CA PRO A 462 -2.57 21.37 -36.20
C PRO A 462 -1.36 21.61 -35.30
N ALA A 463 -1.18 22.85 -34.85
CA ALA A 463 -0.09 23.21 -33.96
C ALA A 463 -0.04 22.19 -32.80
N PRO A 464 1.15 21.65 -32.46
CA PRO A 464 1.25 20.60 -31.45
C PRO A 464 0.60 21.08 -30.16
N ALA A 465 -0.32 20.28 -29.62
CA ALA A 465 -0.99 20.58 -28.36
C ALA A 465 0.07 20.90 -27.31
N ARG A 466 -0.05 22.06 -26.66
CA ARG A 466 0.88 22.45 -25.60
C ARG A 466 0.77 21.43 -24.47
N VAL A 467 1.83 20.68 -24.21
CA VAL A 467 1.89 19.73 -23.10
C VAL A 467 2.50 20.43 -21.89
N VAL A 468 1.74 20.52 -20.80
CA VAL A 468 2.23 20.96 -19.50
C VAL A 468 2.68 19.76 -18.70
N THR A 469 3.87 19.81 -18.11
CA THR A 469 4.33 18.77 -17.17
C THR A 469 4.01 19.22 -15.75
N GLN A 470 3.29 18.38 -15.01
CA GLN A 470 2.93 18.59 -13.60
C GLN A 470 3.47 17.43 -12.77
N VAL A 471 4.21 17.72 -11.69
CA VAL A 471 4.61 16.69 -10.72
C VAL A 471 3.39 16.20 -9.95
N ARG A 472 3.21 14.89 -9.87
CA ARG A 472 2.14 14.21 -9.14
C ARG A 472 2.73 13.10 -8.27
N PHE A 473 1.93 12.64 -7.32
CA PHE A 473 2.31 11.62 -6.35
C PHE A 473 1.25 10.51 -6.36
N GLN A 474 1.64 9.24 -6.14
CA GLN A 474 0.64 8.17 -6.03
C GLN A 474 0.01 8.09 -4.64
N GLY A 475 0.67 8.62 -3.61
CA GLY A 475 0.18 8.63 -2.24
C GLY A 475 0.92 9.61 -1.34
N MET A 476 0.59 9.57 -0.06
CA MET A 476 1.25 10.32 1.01
C MET A 476 1.15 9.57 2.33
N TRP A 477 2.10 9.83 3.22
CA TRP A 477 1.99 9.56 4.63
C TRP A 477 1.42 10.78 5.33
N TRP A 478 0.32 10.58 6.05
CA TRP A 478 -0.38 11.61 6.80
C TRP A 478 -0.39 11.19 8.28
N GLY A 479 0.63 11.61 9.02
CA GLY A 479 0.87 11.17 10.39
C GLY A 479 1.12 9.67 10.47
N GLY A 480 0.18 8.99 11.13
CA GLY A 480 0.18 7.53 11.28
C GLY A 480 -0.31 6.75 10.05
N GLU A 481 -0.98 7.41 9.10
CA GLU A 481 -1.76 6.76 8.03
C GLU A 481 -1.08 6.86 6.67
N ARG A 482 -1.27 5.86 5.80
CA ARG A 482 -0.86 5.95 4.40
C ARG A 482 -2.09 6.21 3.53
N ILE A 483 -2.13 7.33 2.83
CA ILE A 483 -3.24 7.69 1.93
C ILE A 483 -2.80 7.48 0.48
N TRP A 484 -3.62 6.80 -0.31
CA TRP A 484 -3.38 6.65 -1.76
C TRP A 484 -4.19 7.66 -2.56
N ALA A 485 -3.76 7.97 -3.78
CA ALA A 485 -4.68 8.51 -4.77
C ALA A 485 -5.79 7.47 -5.04
N ASP A 486 -7.02 7.94 -5.26
CA ASP A 486 -8.26 7.14 -5.34
C ASP A 486 -8.72 6.51 -4.01
N ASP A 487 -8.18 6.98 -2.87
CA ASP A 487 -8.63 6.57 -1.53
C ASP A 487 -9.78 7.46 -1.02
N LEU A 488 -10.60 6.93 -0.11
CA LEU A 488 -11.59 7.74 0.61
C LEU A 488 -10.92 8.41 1.81
N VAL A 489 -11.01 9.73 1.85
CA VAL A 489 -10.48 10.56 2.93
C VAL A 489 -11.57 11.39 3.58
N ARG A 490 -11.38 11.69 4.85
CA ARG A 490 -12.25 12.53 5.64
C ARG A 490 -11.73 13.96 5.62
N LEU A 491 -12.65 14.92 5.65
CA LEU A 491 -12.34 16.33 5.77
C LEU A 491 -12.41 16.80 7.23
N LYS A 492 -11.62 17.82 7.58
CA LYS A 492 -11.64 18.44 8.91
C LYS A 492 -12.98 19.12 9.20
N VAL A 493 -13.57 19.73 8.17
CA VAL A 493 -14.83 20.46 8.26
C VAL A 493 -16.01 19.52 8.01
N PRO A 494 -17.12 19.67 8.76
CA PRO A 494 -18.34 18.95 8.45
C PRO A 494 -18.95 19.47 7.14
N ARG A 495 -19.73 18.62 6.51
CA ARG A 495 -20.34 18.87 5.21
C ARG A 495 -21.28 20.08 5.21
N SER A 496 -22.00 20.31 6.30
CA SER A 496 -22.88 21.49 6.49
C SER A 496 -22.13 22.82 6.41
N CYS A 497 -20.82 22.84 6.72
CA CYS A 497 -20.00 24.06 6.63
C CYS A 497 -19.40 24.26 5.23
N LEU A 498 -19.42 23.24 4.38
CA LEU A 498 -18.85 23.29 3.04
C LEU A 498 -19.95 23.56 2.03
N ALA A 499 -20.01 24.78 1.48
CA ALA A 499 -21.05 25.20 0.55
C ALA A 499 -22.48 24.88 1.08
N PRO A 500 -22.91 25.50 2.20
CA PRO A 500 -24.20 25.21 2.85
C PRO A 500 -25.39 25.40 1.90
N ALA A 501 -25.33 26.40 1.02
CA ALA A 501 -26.34 26.67 -0.01
C ALA A 501 -26.03 25.99 -1.36
N GLY A 502 -25.04 25.09 -1.40
CA GLY A 502 -24.47 24.58 -2.65
C GLY A 502 -23.53 25.58 -3.35
N ALA A 503 -22.90 25.12 -4.43
CA ALA A 503 -22.04 25.88 -5.33
C ALA A 503 -22.08 25.26 -6.75
N GLN A 504 -21.46 25.90 -7.74
CA GLN A 504 -21.50 25.49 -9.16
C GLN A 504 -21.21 24.00 -9.44
N HIS A 505 -20.46 23.32 -8.55
CA HIS A 505 -20.15 21.89 -8.63
C HIS A 505 -20.25 21.17 -7.28
N ILE A 506 -20.97 21.74 -6.31
CA ILE A 506 -21.18 21.17 -4.97
C ILE A 506 -22.65 21.30 -4.65
N PHE A 507 -23.35 20.19 -4.43
CA PHE A 507 -24.77 20.24 -4.08
C PHE A 507 -24.99 20.86 -2.68
N THR A 508 -26.23 21.17 -2.32
CA THR A 508 -26.59 21.43 -0.92
C THR A 508 -26.37 20.16 -0.09
N PRO A 509 -26.05 20.26 1.22
CA PRO A 509 -25.97 19.09 2.10
C PRO A 509 -27.28 18.29 2.09
N SER A 510 -27.19 16.97 2.10
CA SER A 510 -28.36 16.10 2.24
C SER A 510 -29.10 16.39 3.55
N PRO A 511 -30.44 16.54 3.53
CA PRO A 511 -31.23 16.58 4.76
C PRO A 511 -31.17 15.22 5.48
N GLY A 512 -31.52 15.20 6.76
CA GLY A 512 -31.75 13.93 7.47
C GLY A 512 -32.84 13.11 6.79
N GLY A 513 -32.74 11.79 6.85
CA GLY A 513 -33.77 10.87 6.37
C GLY A 513 -35.07 11.02 7.15
N PRO A 514 -36.20 10.51 6.62
CA PRO A 514 -37.52 10.63 7.24
C PRO A 514 -37.57 10.32 8.73
N ARG A 515 -36.87 9.26 9.16
CA ARG A 515 -36.78 8.89 10.58
C ARG A 515 -36.02 9.90 11.43
N ALA A 516 -34.87 10.38 10.94
CA ALA A 516 -34.04 11.35 11.64
C ALA A 516 -34.75 12.71 11.74
N THR A 517 -35.44 13.14 10.67
CA THR A 517 -36.22 14.38 10.65
C THR A 517 -37.37 14.34 11.66
N ALA A 518 -38.13 13.24 11.73
CA ALA A 518 -39.22 13.09 12.68
C ALA A 518 -38.72 13.16 14.14
N LEU A 519 -37.56 12.54 14.42
CA LEU A 519 -36.93 12.57 15.74
C LEU A 519 -36.43 13.98 16.11
N ALA A 520 -35.79 14.69 15.17
CA ALA A 520 -35.31 16.06 15.39
C ALA A 520 -36.47 17.06 15.63
N GLN A 521 -37.57 16.92 14.89
CA GLN A 521 -38.79 17.70 15.08
C GLN A 521 -39.43 17.43 16.44
N ALA A 522 -39.47 16.17 16.88
CA ALA A 522 -39.96 15.80 18.20
C ALA A 522 -39.09 16.36 19.35
N GLN A 523 -37.81 16.64 19.09
CA GLN A 523 -36.86 17.17 20.07
C GLN A 523 -36.61 18.69 19.97
N GLY A 524 -37.23 19.38 19.00
CA GLY A 524 -37.12 20.83 18.83
C GLY A 524 -35.71 21.35 18.54
N LYS A 525 -34.83 20.55 17.91
CA LYS A 525 -33.44 20.93 17.62
C LYS A 525 -33.23 21.25 16.13
N GLU A 526 -32.64 22.41 15.82
CA GLU A 526 -32.09 22.72 14.49
C GLU A 526 -30.57 22.47 14.43
N PRO A 527 -30.02 22.07 13.26
CA PRO A 527 -28.60 21.80 13.11
C PRO A 527 -27.77 23.10 13.03
N ALA A 528 -26.81 23.25 13.94
CA ALA A 528 -25.89 24.39 14.02
C ALA A 528 -24.65 24.22 13.10
N ALA A 529 -24.19 25.31 12.48
CA ALA A 529 -22.98 25.38 11.67
C ALA A 529 -21.90 26.26 12.33
N VAL A 530 -20.62 25.91 12.13
CA VAL A 530 -19.43 26.59 12.70
C VAL A 530 -18.47 27.03 11.58
N TRP A 531 -17.90 28.24 11.69
CA TRP A 531 -17.12 28.91 10.65
C TRP A 531 -15.59 28.71 10.81
N CYS A 532 -14.83 28.70 9.70
CA CYS A 532 -13.35 28.77 9.71
C CYS A 532 -12.79 29.42 8.42
N HIS A 533 -11.70 30.20 8.55
CA HIS A 533 -10.95 30.85 7.47
C HIS A 533 -9.61 30.15 7.17
N LEU A 534 -9.16 30.17 5.91
CA LEU A 534 -7.83 29.66 5.49
C LEU A 534 -6.95 30.78 4.89
N ALA A 535 -5.67 30.76 5.26
CA ALA A 535 -4.62 31.69 4.80
C ALA A 535 -3.62 31.02 3.82
N ARG A 536 -3.00 31.83 2.94
CA ARG A 536 -2.14 31.40 1.81
C ARG A 536 -0.65 31.31 2.17
N ARG A 537 0.07 30.31 1.65
CA ARG A 537 1.56 30.24 1.58
C ARG A 537 2.09 29.62 0.27
N LYS A 538 3.41 29.71 0.05
CA LYS A 538 4.12 29.80 -1.25
C LYS A 538 4.63 28.50 -1.91
N ARG A 539 4.39 27.31 -1.35
CA ARG A 539 4.49 26.00 -2.04
C ARG A 539 3.43 25.09 -1.45
N GLU A 540 2.59 24.50 -2.29
CA GLU A 540 1.36 23.85 -1.88
C GLU A 540 1.25 22.49 -2.57
N CYS A 541 1.07 21.43 -1.78
CA CYS A 541 0.58 20.16 -2.32
C CYS A 541 -0.95 20.19 -2.22
N ARG A 542 -1.61 19.73 -3.29
CA ARG A 542 -3.06 19.82 -3.47
C ARG A 542 -3.63 18.43 -3.65
N VAL A 543 -4.80 18.21 -3.06
CA VAL A 543 -5.57 16.99 -3.26
C VAL A 543 -6.86 17.35 -3.97
N THR A 544 -7.17 16.56 -4.99
CA THR A 544 -8.35 16.75 -5.83
C THR A 544 -9.10 15.44 -5.91
N GLY A 545 -10.41 15.49 -5.70
CA GLY A 545 -11.27 14.30 -5.73
C GLY A 545 -12.74 14.70 -5.74
N MET A 546 -13.60 13.70 -5.85
CA MET A 546 -15.04 13.87 -5.69
C MET A 546 -15.37 14.02 -4.21
N LEU A 547 -16.35 14.87 -3.91
CA LEU A 547 -16.89 15.01 -2.57
C LEU A 547 -18.05 14.03 -2.40
N TYR A 548 -18.05 13.31 -1.29
CA TYR A 548 -19.12 12.41 -0.88
C TYR A 548 -19.62 12.84 0.50
N GLU A 549 -20.87 12.51 0.81
CA GLU A 549 -21.45 12.64 2.14
C GLU A 549 -22.17 11.33 2.50
N LEU A 550 -22.28 11.06 3.80
CA LEU A 550 -23.09 9.95 4.27
C LEU A 550 -24.54 10.40 4.33
N ALA A 551 -25.43 9.59 3.77
CA ALA A 551 -26.86 9.79 3.83
C ALA A 551 -27.49 8.65 4.64
N ASP A 552 -28.62 8.94 5.27
CA ASP A 552 -29.39 7.92 5.98
C ASP A 552 -29.87 6.85 5.00
N ILE A 553 -30.05 5.62 5.49
CA ILE A 553 -30.47 4.48 4.66
C ILE A 553 -31.84 4.70 3.99
N ASP A 554 -32.70 5.49 4.62
CA ASP A 554 -34.03 5.88 4.15
C ASP A 554 -34.04 7.23 3.41
N TRP A 555 -32.87 7.81 3.14
CA TRP A 555 -32.73 9.00 2.31
C TRP A 555 -32.81 8.66 0.81
N GLU A 556 -33.66 9.38 0.08
CA GLU A 556 -33.81 9.25 -1.38
C GLU A 556 -33.24 10.49 -2.08
N ASP A 557 -32.40 10.29 -3.10
CA ASP A 557 -31.87 11.39 -3.91
C ASP A 557 -32.98 11.98 -4.80
N PRO A 558 -33.37 13.26 -4.62
CA PRO A 558 -34.42 13.88 -5.41
C PRO A 558 -34.06 14.02 -6.91
N ASN A 559 -32.79 13.85 -7.28
CA ASN A 559 -32.29 13.98 -8.65
C ASN A 559 -32.18 12.64 -9.39
N LEU A 560 -32.40 11.51 -8.72
CA LEU A 560 -32.41 10.19 -9.38
C LEU A 560 -33.82 9.89 -9.95
N PRO A 561 -33.95 9.50 -11.24
CA PRO A 561 -35.24 9.16 -11.81
C PRO A 561 -35.83 7.91 -11.14
N ARG A 562 -37.06 8.02 -10.63
CA ARG A 562 -37.86 6.91 -10.07
C ARG A 562 -38.19 5.88 -11.15
N ASN A 563 -37.32 4.91 -11.39
CA ASN A 563 -37.61 3.79 -12.28
C ASN A 563 -37.88 2.50 -11.47
N ASN A 564 -39.17 2.15 -11.40
CA ASN A 564 -39.79 0.84 -11.09
C ASN A 564 -39.01 -0.14 -10.18
N VAL A 565 -39.23 -0.03 -8.87
CA VAL A 565 -38.84 -1.05 -7.87
C VAL A 565 -40.01 -1.97 -7.47
N GLU A 566 -41.22 -1.76 -8.01
CA GLU A 566 -42.41 -2.56 -7.65
C GLU A 566 -42.40 -4.02 -8.12
N ALA A 567 -41.44 -4.46 -8.93
CA ALA A 567 -41.41 -5.83 -9.45
C ALA A 567 -40.57 -6.84 -8.62
N LEU A 568 -39.86 -6.43 -7.55
CA LEU A 568 -38.99 -7.33 -6.78
C LEU A 568 -39.38 -7.56 -5.31
N ALA A 569 -40.47 -6.96 -4.82
CA ALA A 569 -40.79 -6.95 -3.39
C ALA A 569 -41.60 -8.17 -2.89
N THR A 570 -41.92 -9.16 -3.73
CA THR A 570 -42.90 -10.20 -3.35
C THR A 570 -42.34 -11.52 -2.84
N GLN A 571 -41.04 -11.65 -2.52
CA GLN A 571 -40.52 -12.87 -1.85
C GLN A 571 -39.30 -12.57 -0.97
N ALA A 572 -39.50 -12.35 0.33
CA ALA A 572 -38.77 -12.97 1.46
C ALA A 572 -38.93 -12.18 2.79
N PRO A 573 -38.90 -12.86 3.96
CA PRO A 573 -39.30 -12.32 5.25
C PRO A 573 -38.18 -11.61 6.02
N THR A 574 -38.61 -10.88 7.03
CA THR A 574 -37.88 -10.13 8.07
C THR A 574 -36.59 -10.76 8.61
N SER A 575 -35.45 -10.09 8.42
CA SER A 575 -34.33 -10.09 9.36
C SER A 575 -33.47 -8.82 9.17
N ILE A 576 -33.14 -8.19 10.29
CA ILE A 576 -32.54 -6.86 10.43
C ILE A 576 -31.02 -6.93 10.16
N SER A 577 -30.53 -6.10 9.23
CA SER A 577 -29.10 -5.75 9.13
C SER A 577 -28.96 -4.40 8.40
N ALA A 578 -28.23 -3.48 9.04
CA ALA A 578 -27.94 -2.14 8.51
C ALA A 578 -26.96 -2.24 7.33
N GLY A 579 -27.51 -2.16 6.11
CA GLY A 579 -26.75 -2.19 4.87
C GLY A 579 -26.64 -0.79 4.26
N ILE A 580 -25.42 -0.38 3.93
CA ILE A 580 -25.14 0.72 3.01
C ILE A 580 -25.88 0.42 1.69
N SER A 581 -26.71 1.34 1.20
CA SER A 581 -27.33 1.24 -0.12
C SER A 581 -26.29 1.49 -1.22
N VAL A 582 -25.34 0.56 -1.36
CA VAL A 582 -24.58 0.47 -2.59
C VAL A 582 -25.51 -0.15 -3.63
N SER A 583 -26.24 0.68 -4.37
CA SER A 583 -26.75 0.28 -5.69
C SER A 583 -25.57 0.17 -6.66
N ALA A 584 -24.66 -0.76 -6.38
CA ALA A 584 -23.73 -1.31 -7.35
C ALA A 584 -24.36 -2.61 -7.82
N LYS A 585 -25.07 -2.54 -8.94
CA LYS A 585 -25.37 -3.75 -9.71
C LYS A 585 -24.04 -4.47 -10.00
N PRO A 586 -23.99 -5.81 -9.88
CA PRO A 586 -22.86 -6.57 -10.41
C PRO A 586 -22.76 -6.27 -11.91
N LEU A 587 -21.60 -5.77 -12.33
CA LEU A 587 -21.36 -5.36 -13.72
C LEU A 587 -21.20 -6.59 -14.61
N SER A 588 -22.30 -7.31 -14.87
CA SER A 588 -22.35 -8.42 -15.82
C SER A 588 -23.73 -8.56 -16.46
N SER A 589 -24.24 -7.49 -17.07
CA SER A 589 -25.10 -7.52 -18.27
C SER A 589 -25.71 -6.13 -18.51
N VAL A 590 -24.98 -5.24 -19.18
CA VAL A 590 -25.62 -4.17 -19.93
C VAL A 590 -25.33 -4.46 -21.40
N ARG A 591 -26.40 -4.76 -22.13
CA ARG A 591 -26.38 -4.93 -23.58
C ARG A 591 -25.79 -3.67 -24.21
N SER A 592 -24.92 -3.89 -25.17
CA SER A 592 -24.37 -2.92 -26.10
C SER A 592 -25.48 -2.00 -26.64
N GLY A 593 -25.39 -0.71 -26.33
CA GLY A 593 -26.27 0.33 -26.85
C GLY A 593 -25.76 1.70 -26.40
N ASP A 594 -25.09 2.40 -27.32
CA ASP A 594 -24.80 3.84 -27.35
C ASP A 594 -24.32 4.54 -26.06
N MET A 595 -23.00 4.53 -25.85
CA MET A 595 -22.29 5.65 -25.23
C MET A 595 -21.23 6.19 -26.20
N SER A 596 -21.71 6.73 -27.32
CA SER A 596 -20.99 7.73 -28.10
C SER A 596 -21.61 9.10 -27.80
N SER A 597 -21.37 9.60 -26.59
CA SER A 597 -21.49 11.03 -26.30
C SER A 597 -20.28 11.46 -25.51
N SER A 598 -19.41 12.16 -26.22
CA SER A 598 -18.25 12.89 -25.72
C SER A 598 -18.66 13.91 -24.67
N TYR A 599 -18.66 13.53 -23.39
CA TYR A 599 -18.58 14.49 -22.31
C TYR A 599 -17.14 14.98 -22.19
N ALA A 600 -16.89 16.19 -22.69
CA ALA A 600 -15.72 16.96 -22.29
C ALA A 600 -15.77 17.12 -20.77
N LEU A 601 -14.77 16.57 -20.07
CA LEU A 601 -14.64 16.75 -18.63
C LEU A 601 -14.57 18.26 -18.34
N PRO A 602 -15.44 18.81 -17.48
CA PRO A 602 -15.29 20.19 -17.06
C PRO A 602 -13.93 20.37 -16.34
N PRO A 603 -13.36 21.60 -16.32
CA PRO A 603 -12.18 21.88 -15.53
C PRO A 603 -12.45 21.48 -14.07
N ALA A 604 -11.49 20.78 -13.45
CA ALA A 604 -11.62 20.32 -12.08
C ALA A 604 -12.00 21.51 -11.16
N PRO A 605 -13.00 21.36 -10.27
CA PRO A 605 -13.28 22.40 -9.28
C PRO A 605 -12.01 22.72 -8.49
N THR A 606 -11.92 23.96 -8.03
CA THR A 606 -10.76 24.50 -7.31
C THR A 606 -10.34 23.54 -6.20
N GLY A 607 -9.22 22.84 -6.40
CA GLY A 607 -8.79 21.74 -5.52
C GLY A 607 -8.69 22.15 -4.05
N PHE A 608 -8.89 21.18 -3.16
CA PHE A 608 -8.74 21.42 -1.73
C PHE A 608 -7.26 21.48 -1.35
N GLN A 609 -6.97 22.39 -0.43
CA GLN A 609 -5.64 22.46 0.18
C GLN A 609 -5.50 21.30 1.17
N ILE A 610 -4.31 20.71 1.27
CA ILE A 610 -3.99 19.67 2.26
C ILE A 610 -4.46 19.99 3.70
N PRO A 611 -4.42 21.24 4.21
CA PRO A 611 -4.92 21.57 5.54
C PRO A 611 -6.39 21.21 5.81
N LEU A 612 -7.19 20.81 4.81
CA LEU A 612 -8.56 20.35 5.00
C LEU A 612 -8.69 18.83 5.15
N ILE A 613 -7.62 18.06 4.93
CA ILE A 613 -7.65 16.60 5.10
C ILE A 613 -7.49 16.26 6.58
N SER A 614 -8.38 15.42 7.08
CA SER A 614 -8.29 14.84 8.42
C SER A 614 -7.46 13.56 8.40
N GLY A 615 -7.84 12.60 7.54
CA GLY A 615 -7.24 11.27 7.48
C GLY A 615 -8.04 10.32 6.59
N ARG A 616 -7.75 9.02 6.63
CA ARG A 616 -8.48 7.98 5.87
C ARG A 616 -9.89 7.76 6.40
N TYR A 617 -10.84 7.35 5.57
CA TYR A 617 -12.16 6.90 6.02
C TYR A 617 -12.13 5.42 6.45
N TYR A 618 -12.75 5.07 7.60
CA TYR A 618 -12.81 3.69 8.12
C TYR A 618 -14.26 3.22 8.22
N PRO A 619 -14.82 2.53 7.21
CA PRO A 619 -16.19 2.05 7.26
C PRO A 619 -16.38 0.95 8.32
N HIS A 620 -17.48 0.99 9.08
CA HIS A 620 -17.84 -0.02 10.10
C HIS A 620 -16.83 -0.20 11.25
N LEU A 621 -15.93 0.77 11.45
CA LEU A 621 -14.97 0.74 12.54
C LEU A 621 -15.64 0.66 13.91
N LEU A 622 -16.79 1.29 14.13
CA LEU A 622 -17.52 1.27 15.39
C LEU A 622 -18.07 -0.12 15.75
N GLN A 623 -18.11 -1.05 14.78
CA GLN A 623 -18.47 -2.45 15.02
C GLN A 623 -17.29 -3.27 15.58
N HIS A 624 -16.09 -2.70 15.57
CA HIS A 624 -14.86 -3.36 15.98
C HIS A 624 -14.91 -3.79 17.46
N PRO A 625 -14.58 -5.05 17.81
CA PRO A 625 -14.72 -5.57 19.17
C PRO A 625 -14.02 -4.73 20.24
N GLN A 626 -12.81 -4.23 19.95
CA GLN A 626 -12.01 -3.44 20.88
C GLN A 626 -12.57 -2.02 21.14
N LEU A 627 -13.51 -1.54 20.32
CA LEU A 627 -14.14 -0.22 20.50
C LEU A 627 -15.52 -0.31 21.15
N ARG A 628 -16.12 -1.51 21.24
CA ARG A 628 -17.47 -1.68 21.78
C ARG A 628 -17.59 -1.23 23.23
N THR A 629 -16.59 -1.48 24.06
CA THR A 629 -16.56 -1.05 25.47
C THR A 629 -16.47 0.46 25.60
N GLN A 630 -15.65 1.12 24.78
CA GLN A 630 -15.60 2.59 24.73
C GLN A 630 -16.92 3.19 24.24
N LEU A 631 -17.66 2.48 23.39
CA LEU A 631 -18.95 2.93 22.89
C LEU A 631 -20.09 2.68 23.87
N SER A 632 -20.08 1.59 24.65
CA SER A 632 -21.15 1.31 25.62
C SER A 632 -21.31 2.42 26.66
N ASP A 633 -20.21 3.05 27.06
CA ASP A 633 -20.21 4.16 28.01
C ASP A 633 -20.76 5.47 27.39
N VAL A 634 -20.86 5.51 26.06
CA VAL A 634 -21.23 6.69 25.24
C VAL A 634 -22.65 6.56 24.67
N ILE A 635 -23.30 5.39 24.81
CA ILE A 635 -24.65 5.12 24.32
C ILE A 635 -25.76 5.97 24.99
N PRO A 636 -25.58 6.65 26.15
CA PRO A 636 -26.40 7.81 26.43
C PRO A 636 -26.15 8.85 25.33
N LEU A 637 -27.05 8.93 24.34
CA LEU A 637 -27.02 9.88 23.22
C LEU A 637 -27.29 11.34 23.67
N ASP A 638 -26.80 11.72 24.84
CA ASP A 638 -26.75 13.10 25.24
C ASP A 638 -25.62 13.83 24.48
N SER A 639 -25.77 15.14 24.38
CA SER A 639 -24.88 15.95 23.56
C SER A 639 -23.45 16.02 24.13
N GLN A 640 -23.25 15.78 25.42
CA GLN A 640 -21.92 15.80 26.04
C GLN A 640 -21.13 14.51 25.76
N SER A 641 -21.78 13.36 25.88
CA SER A 641 -21.20 12.03 25.63
C SER A 641 -20.85 11.86 24.16
N MET A 642 -21.66 12.38 23.24
CA MET A 642 -21.31 12.39 21.82
C MET A 642 -20.08 13.25 21.52
N LEU A 643 -19.92 14.39 22.21
CA LEU A 643 -18.79 15.30 22.02
C LEU A 643 -17.48 14.75 22.60
N SER A 644 -17.52 14.02 23.72
CA SER A 644 -16.33 13.38 24.31
C SER A 644 -15.75 12.33 23.35
N SER A 645 -16.61 11.56 22.68
CA SER A 645 -16.23 10.53 21.71
C SER A 645 -16.27 10.98 20.24
N ALA A 646 -16.36 12.29 19.97
CA ALA A 646 -16.39 12.84 18.62
C ALA A 646 -15.21 12.39 17.73
N HIS A 647 -14.06 12.07 18.34
CA HIS A 647 -12.90 11.53 17.64
C HIS A 647 -13.21 10.15 17.01
N LEU A 648 -13.98 9.28 17.67
CA LEU A 648 -14.42 7.98 17.14
C LEU A 648 -15.46 8.14 16.04
N TRP A 649 -16.50 8.94 16.29
CA TRP A 649 -17.57 9.21 15.33
C TRP A 649 -17.02 9.83 14.04
N ALA A 650 -16.01 10.69 14.17
CA ALA A 650 -15.33 11.25 13.03
C ALA A 650 -14.62 10.18 12.19
N LEU A 651 -14.22 9.02 12.74
CA LEU A 651 -13.51 8.01 11.95
C LEU A 651 -14.38 7.35 10.88
N GLU A 652 -15.68 7.24 11.16
CA GLU A 652 -16.74 6.81 10.25
C GLU A 652 -17.41 7.99 9.54
N GLY A 653 -16.86 9.19 9.57
CA GLY A 653 -17.42 10.34 8.84
C GLY A 653 -18.75 10.88 9.38
N LEU A 654 -19.19 10.44 10.57
CA LEU A 654 -20.39 10.94 11.24
C LEU A 654 -20.17 12.32 11.89
N PHE A 655 -18.91 12.68 12.14
CA PHE A 655 -18.48 13.99 12.63
C PHE A 655 -17.37 14.57 11.76
N GLY A 656 -17.19 15.89 11.82
CA GLY A 656 -16.04 16.56 11.20
C GLY A 656 -14.72 16.05 11.77
N GLY A 657 -13.73 15.82 10.91
CA GLY A 657 -12.46 15.18 11.28
C GLY A 657 -11.44 16.06 12.00
N TYR A 658 -11.83 17.21 12.57
CA TYR A 658 -10.90 18.17 13.16
C TYR A 658 -10.14 17.62 14.38
N LYS A 659 -10.73 16.68 15.15
CA LYS A 659 -10.05 16.03 16.28
C LYS A 659 -8.98 15.01 15.86
N ASN A 660 -9.02 14.54 14.61
CA ASN A 660 -8.19 13.45 14.13
C ASN A 660 -7.16 13.93 13.10
N CYS A 661 -6.96 15.23 12.99
CA CYS A 661 -6.21 15.79 11.88
C CYS A 661 -4.72 15.92 12.17
N VAL A 662 -3.92 15.74 11.12
CA VAL A 662 -2.48 16.02 11.15
C VAL A 662 -2.22 17.49 10.83
N ASP A 663 -1.17 18.05 11.43
CA ASP A 663 -0.67 19.37 11.11
C ASP A 663 0.17 19.32 9.81
N PRO A 664 -0.21 20.06 8.75
CA PRO A 664 0.56 20.13 7.51
C PRO A 664 1.94 20.81 7.64
N THR A 665 2.34 21.32 8.81
CA THR A 665 3.58 22.08 8.94
C THR A 665 4.84 21.21 9.00
N PHE A 666 4.76 20.00 9.57
CA PHE A 666 5.94 19.16 9.82
C PHE A 666 6.20 18.14 8.69
N TYR A 667 6.64 18.64 7.54
CA TYR A 667 7.01 17.80 6.40
C TYR A 667 8.35 17.06 6.62
N LYS A 668 8.41 15.79 6.22
CA LYS A 668 9.63 14.98 6.15
C LYS A 668 9.84 14.44 4.73
N VAL A 669 11.06 14.05 4.39
CA VAL A 669 11.41 13.63 3.02
C VAL A 669 10.80 12.27 2.65
N ASN A 670 10.71 11.35 3.61
CA ASN A 670 10.14 10.02 3.42
C ASN A 670 9.72 9.40 4.77
N ARG A 671 9.02 8.26 4.72
CA ARG A 671 8.52 7.55 5.92
C ARG A 671 9.62 7.10 6.86
N GLU A 672 10.74 6.61 6.33
CA GLU A 672 11.87 6.17 7.16
C GLU A 672 12.41 7.32 8.02
N LYS A 673 12.57 8.51 7.42
CA LYS A 673 12.99 9.72 8.12
C LYS A 673 11.96 10.17 9.16
N MET A 674 10.66 10.05 8.89
CA MET A 674 9.61 10.31 9.89
C MET A 674 9.79 9.43 11.12
N LEU A 675 9.98 8.12 10.94
CA LEU A 675 10.13 7.17 12.05
C LEU A 675 11.44 7.40 12.83
N MET A 676 12.55 7.60 12.13
CA MET A 676 13.85 7.88 12.75
C MET A 676 13.84 9.19 13.56
N ASP A 677 13.30 10.27 12.98
CA ASP A 677 13.22 11.56 13.66
C ASP A 677 12.28 11.49 14.86
N ALA A 678 11.12 10.84 14.72
CA ALA A 678 10.18 10.68 15.83
C ALA A 678 10.80 9.92 17.00
N SER A 679 11.52 8.83 16.72
CA SER A 679 12.24 8.08 17.77
C SER A 679 13.29 8.93 18.47
N LYS A 680 14.06 9.72 17.72
CA LYS A 680 15.11 10.58 18.27
C LYS A 680 14.53 11.76 19.08
N GLU A 681 13.53 12.45 18.53
CA GLU A 681 12.87 13.59 19.15
C GLU A 681 12.12 13.18 20.42
N ALA A 682 11.41 12.05 20.39
CA ALA A 682 10.70 11.51 21.55
C ALA A 682 11.65 11.18 22.72
N LEU A 683 12.74 10.47 22.44
CA LEU A 683 13.73 10.13 23.45
C LEU A 683 14.41 11.38 24.03
N ALA A 684 14.72 12.37 23.18
CA ALA A 684 15.30 13.62 23.64
C ALA A 684 14.31 14.40 24.53
N ALA A 685 13.04 14.50 24.15
CA ALA A 685 12.01 15.20 24.92
C ALA A 685 11.82 14.57 26.31
N LEU A 686 11.75 13.25 26.41
CA LEU A 686 11.63 12.56 27.70
C LEU A 686 12.87 12.75 28.59
N LYS A 687 14.07 12.72 28.01
CA LYS A 687 15.31 13.00 28.76
C LYS A 687 15.36 14.43 29.29
N VAL A 688 14.89 15.40 28.51
CA VAL A 688 14.77 16.81 28.95
C VAL A 688 13.79 16.91 30.11
N HIS A 689 12.60 16.30 29.99
CA HIS A 689 11.60 16.30 31.05
C HIS A 689 12.14 15.72 32.38
N VAL A 690 12.83 14.56 32.32
CA VAL A 690 13.43 13.95 33.52
C VAL A 690 14.49 14.85 34.13
N LYS A 691 15.32 15.51 33.31
CA LYS A 691 16.34 16.44 33.79
C LYS A 691 15.72 17.69 34.44
N GLU A 692 14.70 18.29 33.85
CA GLU A 692 14.01 19.46 34.41
C GLU A 692 13.42 19.13 35.79
N ARG A 693 12.87 17.93 35.96
CA ARG A 693 12.36 17.42 37.24
C ARG A 693 13.48 17.21 38.28
N GLN A 694 14.65 16.73 37.86
CA GLN A 694 15.84 16.61 38.72
C GLN A 694 16.29 17.98 39.21
N ASP A 695 16.40 18.95 38.30
CA ASP A 695 16.81 20.31 38.62
C ASP A 695 15.79 21.05 39.51
N GLU A 696 14.50 20.71 39.40
CA GLU A 696 13.44 21.21 40.29
C GLU A 696 13.52 20.60 41.69
N ALA A 697 13.71 19.28 41.79
CA ALA A 697 13.86 18.58 43.07
C ALA A 697 15.08 19.10 43.86
N ALA A 698 16.24 19.25 43.20
CA ALA A 698 17.44 19.81 43.82
C ALA A 698 17.23 21.24 44.35
N ARG A 699 16.51 22.08 43.61
CA ARG A 699 16.17 23.45 44.05
C ARG A 699 15.26 23.47 45.27
N LEU A 700 14.33 22.52 45.38
CA LEU A 700 13.46 22.39 46.55
C LEU A 700 14.24 21.90 47.77
N GLU A 701 15.14 20.93 47.60
CA GLU A 701 16.03 20.46 48.67
C GLU A 701 16.93 21.60 49.20
N ASP A 702 17.53 22.39 48.31
CA ASP A 702 18.32 23.56 48.69
C ASP A 702 17.48 24.62 49.44
N ALA A 703 16.24 24.85 49.02
CA ALA A 703 15.34 25.79 49.69
C ALA A 703 14.92 25.32 51.09
N VAL A 704 14.64 24.01 51.25
CA VAL A 704 14.33 23.43 52.57
C VAL A 704 15.55 23.49 53.49
N ALA A 705 16.74 23.18 52.97
CA ALA A 705 17.98 23.26 53.75
C ALA A 705 18.29 24.69 54.20
N GLN A 706 17.97 25.70 53.39
CA GLN A 706 18.11 27.12 53.79
C GLN A 706 17.11 27.51 54.89
N MET A 707 15.88 27.00 54.85
CA MET A 707 14.87 27.25 55.88
C MET A 707 15.18 26.58 57.23
N ASP A 708 15.92 25.47 57.23
CA ASP A 708 16.36 24.80 58.46
C ASP A 708 17.60 25.45 59.10
N THR A 709 18.29 26.34 58.37
CA THR A 709 19.48 27.07 58.87
C THR A 709 19.19 28.47 59.41
N ASP A 710 17.98 28.99 59.18
CA ASP A 710 17.45 30.26 59.71
C ASP A 710 16.53 30.01 60.92
#